data_AF-A0A7W1G9Q6-F1
#
_entry.id   AF-A0A7W1G9Q6-F1
#
_cell.length_a   1.000
_cell.length_b   1.000
_cell.length_c   1.000
_cell.angle_alpha   90.00
_cell.angle_beta   90.00
_cell.angle_gamma   90.00
#
_symmetry.space_group_name_H-M   'P 1'
#
loop_
_entity.id
_entity.type
_entity.pdbx_description
1 polymer ?
#
loop_
_entity_poly.entity_id
_entity_poly.type
_entity_poly.pdbx_seq_one_letter_code
_entity_poly.pdbx_strand_id
1 'polypeptide(L)'
;MFASELQQLLSAALAEPGDESAERGRAGLGSALPEYLFADNASGRLLSVRALLLLLSQVYGVNAEAIRKQLLRLDSLCSAFLELYGDGPANLLRAPARINILGEHVDYVSYLPTASLAFSSREHDMVMLYRPAETEHVRGASTFEEYQPFSFALNDGPTPGDAEDHENEWLSYLYTAPPPIPHWGNYVKGAGYFARVKYGERAGRGYDFMVDSSIPPSGGASSSSALVVLAGAAVREVNRIKFNLDELALDSAKAEWYVGTRGGAMDHLTICLAKRSHAVHISYREQRARPVPLPEEQLRWVTFFTHPADKGREIMLEYNERAAVARVLIPAVVEGWRFARPQRHAAWVRAVESLASGSAAALVEIEFLLNELPETLTLAQAERAYPDAYRRCELAFPVLVGERRDHPLRVRTCALHHLGEVRRVSVAESLLNELLRDEAGRPDHGPQLPVRALGQLLNESHESLRDLYVVSTVDVESLVEILLSDLDVYGARLMGGGFGGNVLALTTEANVPTLVARVQTEFYKPRRRDGLGEGSVMVSTPGEGLSRLNLEVIWREAVEWFNSMGREAARYRKQIAGILDSGLDCVAASLGSGEVWPVIVAAGNGSRARATGLDAPKPLAVVSGVPSILRVLRSVRAATSNLRAPVVIVSAETEPGVRRALADEDVVFVVQPEPRGTGDAVLHAYERMKDFRGRALVIWSTQPVIRARTIARALKLAALFDEHEMVVPTALKERPYAPIMRDAAGRVSAARETHIEKATAPDFGETNNGFFVLNNRAMFGALLELRQHHWIESEHCYDRPGGELGFPNELINYFTGRGSGVLACPFVDPREGQGIKTLVDIARCEQFISELRDEET
;
A
#
# COMPACT_ATOMS: atom_id res chain seq x y z
N MET A 1 0.80 11.27 12.31
CA MET A 1 0.15 12.60 12.38
C MET A 1 -0.64 12.65 13.67
N PHE A 2 -0.74 13.79 14.36
CA PHE A 2 -1.65 13.91 15.51
C PHE A 2 -3.10 14.07 15.03
N ALA A 3 -4.06 13.56 15.80
CA ALA A 3 -5.47 13.68 15.43
C ALA A 3 -5.93 15.15 15.40
N SER A 4 -5.46 15.99 16.33
CA SER A 4 -5.74 17.43 16.34
C SER A 4 -5.16 18.17 15.14
N GLU A 5 -3.94 17.85 14.72
CA GLU A 5 -3.31 18.40 13.52
C GLU A 5 -4.12 18.06 12.27
N LEU A 6 -4.56 16.80 12.12
CA LEU A 6 -5.38 16.38 11.00
C LEU A 6 -6.72 17.13 10.97
N GLN A 7 -7.39 17.27 12.13
CA GLN A 7 -8.63 18.04 12.25
C GLN A 7 -8.42 19.50 11.84
N GLN A 8 -7.34 20.14 12.27
CA GLN A 8 -7.02 21.52 11.87
C GLN A 8 -6.82 21.66 10.36
N LEU A 9 -6.15 20.69 9.72
CA LEU A 9 -5.99 20.66 8.26
C LEU A 9 -7.32 20.52 7.52
N LEU A 10 -8.19 19.64 8.02
CA LEU A 10 -9.52 19.39 7.47
C LEU A 10 -10.41 20.63 7.61
N SER A 11 -10.47 21.20 8.80
CA SER A 11 -11.18 22.44 9.09
C SER A 11 -10.67 23.61 8.23
N ALA A 12 -9.35 23.73 8.04
CA ALA A 12 -8.76 24.74 7.16
C ALA A 12 -9.08 24.50 5.68
N ALA A 13 -9.19 23.25 5.24
CA ALA A 13 -9.62 22.90 3.88
C ALA A 13 -11.12 23.20 3.64
N LEU A 14 -11.93 23.16 4.69
CA LEU A 14 -13.35 23.47 4.66
C LEU A 14 -13.65 24.98 4.75
N ALA A 15 -12.74 25.76 5.33
CA ALA A 15 -12.86 27.22 5.42
C ALA A 15 -12.53 27.85 4.06
N GLU A 16 -13.52 28.46 3.38
CA GLU A 16 -13.31 29.08 2.06
C GLU A 16 -12.41 30.33 2.13
N PRO A 17 -11.41 30.45 1.24
CA PRO A 17 -10.97 31.72 0.70
C PRO A 17 -11.32 31.79 -0.79
N GLY A 18 -12.07 32.81 -1.21
CA GLY A 18 -12.42 32.99 -2.61
C GLY A 18 -11.17 33.19 -3.49
N ASP A 19 -10.87 32.27 -4.40
CA ASP A 19 -10.00 32.54 -5.56
C ASP A 19 -10.03 31.41 -6.62
N GLU A 20 -9.88 31.80 -7.89
CA GLU A 20 -10.14 31.11 -9.18
C GLU A 20 -9.41 29.76 -9.42
N SER A 21 -8.66 29.24 -8.46
CA SER A 21 -7.90 27.98 -8.58
C SER A 21 -8.76 26.71 -8.55
N ALA A 22 -9.91 26.76 -7.89
CA ALA A 22 -10.87 25.64 -7.82
C ALA A 22 -11.54 25.35 -9.18
N GLU A 23 -11.58 26.33 -10.10
CA GLU A 23 -12.14 26.13 -11.44
C GLU A 23 -11.13 25.53 -12.43
N ARG A 24 -9.83 25.80 -12.27
CA ARG A 24 -8.79 25.22 -13.15
C ARG A 24 -8.59 23.71 -12.92
N GLY A 25 -8.94 23.19 -11.74
CA GLY A 25 -8.97 21.75 -11.47
C GLY A 25 -10.06 20.96 -12.21
N ARG A 26 -10.97 21.64 -12.94
CA ARG A 26 -12.08 21.01 -13.67
C ARG A 26 -11.72 20.50 -15.07
N ALA A 27 -10.50 20.74 -15.58
CA ALA A 27 -10.06 20.26 -16.88
C ALA A 27 -8.68 19.59 -16.82
N GLY A 28 -8.63 18.26 -17.03
CA GLY A 28 -7.39 17.55 -17.40
C GLY A 28 -6.44 17.18 -16.26
N LEU A 29 -6.88 16.35 -15.31
CA LEU A 29 -6.01 15.85 -14.22
C LEU A 29 -5.22 14.56 -14.58
N GLY A 30 -5.18 14.20 -15.86
CA GLY A 30 -4.33 13.09 -16.36
C GLY A 30 -2.82 13.35 -16.25
N SER A 31 -2.38 14.56 -15.89
CA SER A 31 -0.95 14.93 -15.83
C SER A 31 -0.57 15.96 -14.74
N ALA A 32 -1.46 16.35 -13.82
CA ALA A 32 -1.34 17.63 -13.09
C ALA A 32 -0.92 17.56 -11.60
N LEU A 33 -0.44 16.41 -11.09
CA LEU A 33 0.24 16.34 -9.78
C LEU A 33 1.33 17.43 -9.64
N PRO A 34 2.17 17.69 -10.66
CA PRO A 34 3.23 18.69 -10.59
C PRO A 34 2.69 20.12 -10.60
N GLU A 35 1.72 20.43 -11.47
CA GLU A 35 1.14 21.77 -11.53
C GLU A 35 0.46 22.17 -10.22
N TYR A 36 -0.20 21.20 -9.56
CA TYR A 36 -0.88 21.45 -8.30
C TYR A 36 0.08 21.58 -7.10
N LEU A 37 1.12 20.72 -7.03
CA LEU A 37 2.16 20.81 -6.00
C LEU A 37 3.06 22.04 -6.17
N PHE A 38 3.18 22.56 -7.39
CA PHE A 38 4.14 23.62 -7.76
C PHE A 38 3.52 24.94 -8.19
N ALA A 39 2.19 25.07 -8.17
CA ALA A 39 1.51 26.33 -8.36
C ALA A 39 2.00 27.35 -7.31
N ASP A 40 2.67 28.40 -7.81
CA ASP A 40 3.42 29.38 -7.04
C ASP A 40 2.54 30.03 -5.97
N ASN A 41 2.85 29.79 -4.69
CA ASN A 41 2.16 30.39 -3.55
C ASN A 41 3.14 31.22 -2.73
N ALA A 42 3.05 32.53 -2.90
CA ALA A 42 3.95 33.53 -2.33
C ALA A 42 3.73 33.84 -0.83
N SER A 43 3.14 32.95 -0.03
CA SER A 43 2.90 33.23 1.40
C SER A 43 3.00 31.99 2.28
N GLY A 44 3.87 32.09 3.29
CA GLY A 44 4.37 30.97 4.07
C GLY A 44 3.35 30.25 4.96
N ARG A 45 3.63 28.94 5.11
CA ARG A 45 3.26 28.00 6.19
C ARG A 45 1.78 27.93 6.59
N LEU A 46 1.05 27.07 5.88
CA LEU A 46 0.10 26.12 6.46
C LEU A 46 0.60 24.74 6.02
N LEU A 47 0.83 23.80 6.95
CA LEU A 47 1.03 22.39 6.57
C LEU A 47 -0.15 22.01 5.66
N SER A 48 0.14 21.49 4.47
CA SER A 48 -0.54 22.00 3.28
C SER A 48 -1.92 21.36 3.02
N VAL A 49 -2.98 22.14 3.26
CA VAL A 49 -4.36 21.90 2.77
C VAL A 49 -4.38 21.40 1.33
N ARG A 50 -3.50 21.93 0.47
CA ARG A 50 -3.31 21.46 -0.92
C ARG A 50 -2.93 19.97 -1.00
N ALA A 51 -1.93 19.52 -0.25
CA ALA A 51 -1.55 18.11 -0.30
C ALA A 51 -2.68 17.21 0.20
N LEU A 52 -3.45 17.64 1.20
CA LEU A 52 -4.65 16.92 1.63
C LEU A 52 -5.71 16.86 0.53
N LEU A 53 -6.04 17.98 -0.11
CA LEU A 53 -6.98 18.02 -1.24
C LEU A 53 -6.51 17.14 -2.40
N LEU A 54 -5.21 17.11 -2.66
CA LEU A 54 -4.60 16.27 -3.68
C LEU A 54 -4.70 14.78 -3.34
N LEU A 55 -4.48 14.40 -2.07
CA LEU A 55 -4.67 13.03 -1.58
C LEU A 55 -6.09 12.57 -1.85
N LEU A 56 -7.04 13.40 -1.43
CA LEU A 56 -8.45 13.12 -1.62
C LEU A 56 -8.81 13.09 -3.12
N SER A 57 -8.19 13.93 -3.94
CA SER A 57 -8.43 13.94 -5.39
C SER A 57 -7.89 12.68 -6.08
N GLN A 58 -6.71 12.19 -5.68
CA GLN A 58 -6.15 10.93 -6.20
C GLN A 58 -7.05 9.74 -5.84
N VAL A 59 -7.49 9.70 -4.58
CA VAL A 59 -8.28 8.61 -4.00
C VAL A 59 -9.73 8.62 -4.47
N TYR A 60 -10.40 9.78 -4.45
CA TYR A 60 -11.85 9.91 -4.69
C TYR A 60 -12.21 10.53 -6.05
N GLY A 61 -11.20 10.94 -6.83
CA GLY A 61 -11.41 11.67 -8.08
C GLY A 61 -11.55 13.17 -7.86
N VAL A 62 -11.77 13.90 -8.95
CA VAL A 62 -11.57 15.37 -9.03
C VAL A 62 -12.86 16.16 -8.79
N ASN A 63 -13.94 15.47 -8.43
CA ASN A 63 -15.24 16.09 -8.18
C ASN A 63 -15.19 16.86 -6.84
N ALA A 64 -15.36 18.18 -6.91
CA ALA A 64 -15.27 19.06 -5.74
C ALA A 64 -16.28 18.72 -4.64
N GLU A 65 -17.51 18.34 -5.00
CA GLU A 65 -18.54 17.97 -4.01
C GLU A 65 -18.20 16.63 -3.35
N ALA A 66 -17.69 15.66 -4.12
CA ALA A 66 -17.21 14.40 -3.56
C ALA A 66 -16.06 14.63 -2.57
N ILE A 67 -15.06 15.45 -2.94
CA ILE A 67 -13.94 15.81 -2.06
C ILE A 67 -14.45 16.52 -0.80
N ARG A 68 -15.36 17.49 -0.94
CA ARG A 68 -15.96 18.22 0.18
C ARG A 68 -16.68 17.29 1.15
N LYS A 69 -17.43 16.32 0.63
CA LYS A 69 -18.09 15.28 1.45
C LYS A 69 -17.07 14.45 2.24
N GLN A 70 -15.95 14.07 1.62
CA GLN A 70 -14.89 13.33 2.34
C GLN A 70 -14.18 14.19 3.39
N LEU A 71 -13.95 15.47 3.13
CA LEU A 71 -13.40 16.39 4.13
C LEU A 71 -14.30 16.47 5.37
N LEU A 72 -15.61 16.68 5.19
CA LEU A 72 -16.58 16.74 6.30
C LEU A 72 -16.62 15.44 7.09
N ARG A 73 -16.57 14.30 6.40
CA ARG A 73 -16.57 12.97 7.00
C ARG A 73 -15.31 12.72 7.83
N LEU A 74 -14.13 13.05 7.30
CA LEU A 74 -12.88 12.92 8.03
C LEU A 74 -12.80 13.90 9.22
N ASP A 75 -13.34 15.11 9.08
CA ASP A 75 -13.38 16.11 10.17
C ASP A 75 -14.27 15.62 11.32
N SER A 76 -15.44 15.06 10.99
CA SER A 76 -16.35 14.44 11.96
C SER A 76 -15.70 13.24 12.66
N LEU A 77 -15.02 12.37 11.89
CA LEU A 77 -14.27 11.23 12.42
C LEU A 77 -13.18 11.67 13.40
N CYS A 78 -12.38 12.68 13.05
CA CYS A 78 -11.32 13.21 13.92
C CYS A 78 -11.91 13.83 15.18
N SER A 79 -13.00 14.60 15.06
CA SER A 79 -13.70 15.22 16.18
C SER A 79 -14.19 14.17 17.19
N ALA A 80 -14.90 13.15 16.72
CA ALA A 80 -15.40 12.07 17.56
C ALA A 80 -14.27 11.25 18.21
N PHE A 81 -13.18 11.01 17.48
CA PHE A 81 -12.01 10.31 18.02
C PHE A 81 -11.33 11.14 19.13
N LEU A 82 -11.16 12.44 18.92
CA LEU A 82 -10.56 13.37 19.90
C LEU A 82 -11.43 13.48 21.15
N GLU A 83 -12.75 13.55 20.99
CA GLU A 83 -13.68 13.59 22.12
C GLU A 83 -13.58 12.32 22.97
N LEU A 84 -13.57 11.14 22.33
CA LEU A 84 -13.59 9.87 23.04
C LEU A 84 -12.23 9.45 23.62
N TYR A 85 -11.15 9.72 22.88
CA TYR A 85 -9.82 9.18 23.20
C TYR A 85 -8.78 10.26 23.50
N GLY A 86 -9.05 11.54 23.23
CA GLY A 86 -8.08 12.62 23.36
C GLY A 86 -7.04 12.66 22.24
N ASP A 87 -6.24 13.73 22.22
CA ASP A 87 -5.21 13.93 21.20
C ASP A 87 -4.03 12.97 21.36
N GLY A 88 -3.31 12.73 20.25
CA GLY A 88 -2.15 11.84 20.20
C GLY A 88 -1.85 11.37 18.77
N PRO A 89 -0.69 10.72 18.56
CA PRO A 89 -0.33 10.17 17.26
C PRO A 89 -1.35 9.11 16.83
N ALA A 90 -1.97 9.30 15.67
CA ALA A 90 -2.93 8.39 15.09
C ALA A 90 -2.60 8.13 13.60
N ASN A 91 -3.13 7.02 13.11
CA ASN A 91 -3.00 6.56 11.74
C ASN A 91 -4.38 6.44 11.10
N LEU A 92 -4.46 6.73 9.80
CA LEU A 92 -5.69 6.66 9.03
C LEU A 92 -5.57 5.59 7.94
N LEU A 93 -6.43 4.58 8.01
CA LEU A 93 -6.57 3.53 7.01
C LEU A 93 -7.89 3.70 6.24
N ARG A 94 -7.90 3.28 4.98
CA ARG A 94 -9.06 3.24 4.10
C ARG A 94 -9.21 1.84 3.51
N ALA A 95 -10.39 1.25 3.63
CA ALA A 95 -10.78 0.02 2.93
C ALA A 95 -12.00 0.30 2.03
N PRO A 96 -11.90 0.15 0.70
CA PRO A 96 -12.99 0.45 -0.23
C PRO A 96 -14.15 -0.56 -0.14
N ALA A 97 -15.33 -0.19 -0.65
CA ALA A 97 -16.36 -1.15 -1.00
C ALA A 97 -15.88 -2.03 -2.16
N ARG A 98 -16.32 -3.29 -2.21
CA ARG A 98 -16.02 -4.18 -3.34
C ARG A 98 -17.24 -4.33 -4.23
N ILE A 99 -17.02 -4.34 -5.54
CA ILE A 99 -18.05 -4.53 -6.58
C ILE A 99 -17.69 -5.79 -7.36
N ASN A 100 -18.49 -6.84 -7.20
CA ASN A 100 -18.29 -8.09 -7.91
C ASN A 100 -19.00 -8.03 -9.28
N ILE A 101 -18.23 -8.03 -10.36
CA ILE A 101 -18.79 -8.03 -11.72
C ILE A 101 -19.38 -9.41 -12.00
N LEU A 102 -18.57 -10.47 -11.85
CA LEU A 102 -18.94 -11.87 -12.14
C LEU A 102 -18.15 -12.84 -11.25
N GLY A 103 -18.66 -14.06 -11.08
CA GLY A 103 -18.08 -15.08 -10.20
C GLY A 103 -18.60 -14.94 -8.78
N GLU A 104 -19.92 -15.03 -8.60
CA GLU A 104 -20.55 -15.08 -7.26
C GLU A 104 -20.59 -16.53 -6.76
N HIS A 105 -20.43 -16.75 -5.45
CA HIS A 105 -20.51 -18.09 -4.85
C HIS A 105 -19.54 -19.13 -5.45
N VAL A 106 -18.39 -18.67 -5.97
CA VAL A 106 -17.35 -19.54 -6.55
C VAL A 106 -16.01 -19.49 -5.81
N ASP A 107 -15.89 -18.62 -4.82
CA ASP A 107 -14.67 -18.33 -4.05
C ASP A 107 -14.30 -19.40 -3.02
N TYR A 108 -15.23 -20.33 -2.76
CA TYR A 108 -15.03 -21.50 -1.91
C TYR A 108 -15.17 -22.83 -2.68
N VAL A 109 -15.20 -22.79 -4.02
CA VAL A 109 -15.27 -23.97 -4.89
C VAL A 109 -13.87 -24.57 -5.06
N SER A 110 -13.73 -25.88 -4.83
CA SER A 110 -12.42 -26.56 -4.83
C SER A 110 -12.19 -27.53 -5.99
N TYR A 111 -13.22 -27.88 -6.76
CA TYR A 111 -13.18 -28.95 -7.76
C TYR A 111 -13.20 -28.45 -9.22
N LEU A 112 -13.38 -27.14 -9.44
CA LEU A 112 -13.30 -26.49 -10.75
C LEU A 112 -12.30 -25.33 -10.68
N PRO A 113 -11.69 -24.92 -11.81
CA PRO A 113 -10.83 -23.75 -11.88
C PRO A 113 -11.68 -22.47 -11.90
N THR A 114 -12.36 -22.18 -10.80
CA THR A 114 -13.19 -20.98 -10.66
C THR A 114 -12.36 -19.72 -10.49
N ALA A 115 -12.93 -18.61 -10.93
CA ALA A 115 -12.41 -17.29 -10.68
C ALA A 115 -13.54 -16.29 -10.44
N SER A 116 -13.22 -15.18 -9.77
CA SER A 116 -14.09 -14.00 -9.68
C SER A 116 -13.43 -12.81 -10.34
N LEU A 117 -14.26 -11.90 -10.85
CA LEU A 117 -13.84 -10.64 -11.44
C LEU A 117 -14.53 -9.50 -10.68
N ALA A 118 -13.76 -8.80 -9.84
CA ALA A 118 -14.28 -7.78 -8.95
C ALA A 118 -13.34 -6.57 -8.88
N PHE A 119 -13.86 -5.39 -8.56
CA PHE A 119 -13.04 -4.19 -8.36
C PHE A 119 -13.44 -3.47 -7.07
N SER A 120 -12.56 -2.59 -6.58
CA SER A 120 -12.84 -1.75 -5.43
C SER A 120 -13.45 -0.43 -5.85
N SER A 121 -14.48 0.05 -5.17
CA SER A 121 -15.09 1.37 -5.42
C SER A 121 -14.11 2.49 -5.09
N ARG A 122 -14.04 3.48 -5.97
CA ARG A 122 -13.31 4.73 -5.72
C ARG A 122 -14.08 5.62 -4.74
N GLU A 123 -15.40 5.66 -4.88
CA GLU A 123 -16.30 6.62 -4.24
C GLU A 123 -16.79 6.18 -2.84
N HIS A 124 -16.87 4.87 -2.60
CA HIS A 124 -17.42 4.29 -1.38
C HIS A 124 -16.40 3.45 -0.61
N ASP A 125 -16.25 3.70 0.69
CA ASP A 125 -15.24 3.07 1.54
C ASP A 125 -15.58 3.12 3.03
N MET A 126 -14.75 2.45 3.83
CA MET A 126 -14.66 2.61 5.28
C MET A 126 -13.30 3.19 5.63
N VAL A 127 -13.29 4.22 6.48
CA VAL A 127 -12.07 4.82 7.02
C VAL A 127 -11.95 4.52 8.50
N MET A 128 -10.73 4.23 8.96
CA MET A 128 -10.41 3.92 10.35
C MET A 128 -9.29 4.82 10.83
N LEU A 129 -9.60 5.65 11.83
CA LEU A 129 -8.58 6.35 12.60
C LEU A 129 -8.24 5.49 13.81
N TYR A 130 -6.97 5.14 14.00
CA TYR A 130 -6.55 4.24 15.07
C TYR A 130 -5.18 4.61 15.65
N ARG A 131 -4.92 4.18 16.89
CA ARG A 131 -3.61 4.30 17.54
C ARG A 131 -3.34 3.13 18.50
N PRO A 132 -2.07 2.79 18.76
CA PRO A 132 -1.74 1.77 19.75
C PRO A 132 -2.25 2.14 21.16
N ALA A 133 -2.75 1.15 21.90
CA ALA A 133 -3.08 1.30 23.31
C ALA A 133 -1.86 0.96 24.19
N GLU A 134 -1.89 1.42 25.44
CA GLU A 134 -0.94 1.01 26.50
C GLU A 134 -1.31 -0.35 27.12
N THR A 135 -2.43 -0.94 26.71
CA THR A 135 -2.95 -2.20 27.24
C THR A 135 -3.20 -3.20 26.12
N GLU A 136 -3.52 -4.44 26.47
CA GLU A 136 -3.99 -5.50 25.57
C GLU A 136 -5.44 -5.31 25.08
N HIS A 137 -6.11 -4.22 25.51
CA HIS A 137 -7.49 -3.96 25.15
C HIS A 137 -7.59 -3.26 23.80
N VAL A 138 -8.49 -3.79 22.97
CA VAL A 138 -8.99 -3.09 21.79
C VAL A 138 -10.23 -2.32 22.21
N ARG A 139 -10.27 -1.02 21.88
CA ARG A 139 -11.42 -0.13 22.12
C ARG A 139 -11.89 0.43 20.79
N GLY A 140 -13.13 0.15 20.45
CA GLY A 140 -13.70 0.47 19.14
C GLY A 140 -14.96 1.31 19.26
N ALA A 141 -15.08 2.29 18.38
CA ALA A 141 -16.27 3.12 18.25
C ALA A 141 -16.57 3.42 16.77
N SER A 142 -17.78 3.89 16.48
CA SER A 142 -18.20 4.36 15.17
C SER A 142 -18.80 5.76 15.26
N THR A 143 -18.72 6.51 14.15
CA THR A 143 -19.43 7.79 14.00
C THR A 143 -20.95 7.63 13.88
N PHE A 144 -21.45 6.42 13.65
CA PHE A 144 -22.88 6.11 13.62
C PHE A 144 -23.35 5.61 14.99
N GLU A 145 -24.32 6.32 15.59
CA GLU A 145 -24.83 6.02 16.93
C GLU A 145 -25.43 4.61 17.07
N GLU A 146 -25.93 4.01 16.00
CA GLU A 146 -26.46 2.63 16.01
C GLU A 146 -25.39 1.57 16.33
N TYR A 147 -24.11 1.88 16.09
CA TYR A 147 -22.97 1.01 16.40
C TYR A 147 -22.27 1.48 17.67
N GLN A 148 -22.86 1.10 18.81
CA GLN A 148 -22.36 1.48 20.13
C GLN A 148 -20.88 1.09 20.35
N PRO A 149 -20.10 1.92 21.06
CA PRO A 149 -18.72 1.61 21.41
C PRO A 149 -18.58 0.31 22.20
N PHE A 150 -17.46 -0.37 22.04
CA PHE A 150 -17.16 -1.62 22.73
C PHE A 150 -15.68 -1.74 23.08
N SER A 151 -15.36 -2.68 23.99
CA SER A 151 -14.00 -3.06 24.31
C SER A 151 -13.89 -4.56 24.59
N PHE A 152 -12.72 -5.14 24.33
CA PHE A 152 -12.36 -6.51 24.68
C PHE A 152 -10.84 -6.64 24.83
N ALA A 153 -10.37 -7.61 25.59
CA ALA A 153 -8.94 -7.93 25.68
C ALA A 153 -8.56 -8.92 24.58
N LEU A 154 -7.42 -8.74 23.93
CA LEU A 154 -6.91 -9.71 22.95
C LEU A 154 -6.67 -11.10 23.58
N ASN A 155 -6.40 -11.12 24.89
CA ASN A 155 -6.18 -12.33 25.68
C ASN A 155 -7.47 -13.04 26.11
N ASP A 156 -8.65 -12.46 25.84
CA ASP A 156 -9.93 -13.16 25.99
C ASP A 156 -10.15 -14.22 24.89
N GLY A 157 -9.34 -14.16 23.82
CA GLY A 157 -9.37 -15.09 22.69
C GLY A 157 -8.67 -16.42 22.97
N PRO A 158 -8.51 -17.27 21.93
CA PRO A 158 -7.81 -18.55 22.07
C PRO A 158 -6.36 -18.35 22.50
N THR A 159 -5.89 -19.22 23.40
CA THR A 159 -4.46 -19.31 23.70
C THR A 159 -3.73 -19.86 22.47
N PRO A 160 -2.64 -19.23 22.02
CA PRO A 160 -1.85 -19.75 20.90
C PRO A 160 -1.37 -21.17 21.24
N GLY A 161 -1.60 -22.14 20.34
CA GLY A 161 -1.03 -23.47 20.51
C GLY A 161 0.43 -23.53 20.03
N ASP A 162 1.09 -24.66 20.32
CA ASP A 162 2.45 -24.93 19.84
C ASP A 162 2.47 -25.44 18.37
N ALA A 163 1.31 -25.57 17.70
CA ALA A 163 1.23 -26.20 16.38
C ALA A 163 1.51 -25.20 15.24
N GLU A 164 2.16 -25.70 14.18
CA GLU A 164 2.34 -24.94 12.93
C GLU A 164 1.01 -24.79 12.14
N ASP A 165 -0.04 -25.52 12.51
CA ASP A 165 -1.34 -25.57 11.83
C ASP A 165 -2.38 -24.66 12.48
N HIS A 166 -2.15 -23.35 12.35
CA HIS A 166 -3.01 -22.29 12.90
C HIS A 166 -4.46 -22.35 12.41
N GLU A 167 -4.72 -22.94 11.24
CA GLU A 167 -6.08 -23.06 10.71
C GLU A 167 -6.89 -24.08 11.50
N ASN A 168 -6.33 -25.25 11.78
CA ASN A 168 -7.01 -26.24 12.60
C ASN A 168 -7.21 -25.77 14.04
N GLU A 169 -6.26 -25.02 14.61
CA GLU A 169 -6.44 -24.37 15.91
C GLU A 169 -7.58 -23.35 15.90
N TRP A 170 -7.63 -22.51 14.87
CA TRP A 170 -8.70 -21.53 14.71
C TRP A 170 -10.06 -22.19 14.57
N LEU A 171 -10.18 -23.20 13.70
CA LEU A 171 -11.40 -23.97 13.53
C LEU A 171 -11.83 -24.61 14.86
N SER A 172 -10.92 -25.28 15.57
CA SER A 172 -11.18 -25.87 16.89
C SER A 172 -11.71 -24.85 17.90
N TYR A 173 -11.14 -23.64 17.95
CA TYR A 173 -11.63 -22.56 18.80
C TYR A 173 -13.05 -22.14 18.42
N LEU A 174 -13.32 -21.93 17.12
CA LEU A 174 -14.65 -21.57 16.63
C LEU A 174 -15.73 -22.61 16.94
N TYR A 175 -15.36 -23.86 17.24
CA TYR A 175 -16.30 -24.92 17.60
C TYR A 175 -16.52 -25.08 19.10
N THR A 176 -15.44 -24.95 19.87
CA THR A 176 -15.50 -25.15 21.32
C THR A 176 -16.06 -23.93 22.05
N ALA A 177 -15.91 -22.74 21.47
CA ALA A 177 -16.51 -21.53 22.00
C ALA A 177 -17.99 -21.43 21.61
N PRO A 178 -18.88 -20.96 22.52
CA PRO A 178 -20.25 -20.65 22.15
C PRO A 178 -20.27 -19.56 21.06
N PRO A 179 -21.20 -19.62 20.09
CA PRO A 179 -21.30 -18.58 19.07
C PRO A 179 -21.51 -17.21 19.73
N PRO A 180 -20.78 -16.18 19.30
CA PRO A 180 -20.86 -14.88 19.96
C PRO A 180 -22.25 -14.27 19.72
N ILE A 181 -22.76 -13.53 20.71
CA ILE A 181 -23.98 -12.73 20.54
C ILE A 181 -23.75 -11.76 19.37
N PRO A 182 -24.68 -11.63 18.42
CA PRO A 182 -24.52 -10.76 17.26
C PRO A 182 -24.17 -9.32 17.67
N HIS A 183 -22.98 -8.87 17.27
CA HIS A 183 -22.45 -7.55 17.56
C HIS A 183 -21.41 -7.18 16.50
N TRP A 184 -21.41 -5.92 16.04
CA TRP A 184 -20.49 -5.47 14.99
C TRP A 184 -19.01 -5.63 15.39
N GLY A 185 -18.71 -5.45 16.68
CA GLY A 185 -17.37 -5.69 17.23
C GLY A 185 -16.85 -7.13 17.09
N ASN A 186 -17.70 -8.12 16.75
CA ASN A 186 -17.23 -9.48 16.50
C ASN A 186 -16.35 -9.58 15.25
N TYR A 187 -16.53 -8.72 14.24
CA TYR A 187 -15.64 -8.64 13.09
C TYR A 187 -14.21 -8.25 13.51
N VAL A 188 -14.09 -7.32 14.46
CA VAL A 188 -12.81 -6.87 15.01
C VAL A 188 -12.21 -7.91 15.96
N LYS A 189 -13.03 -8.56 16.79
CA LYS A 189 -12.62 -9.68 17.65
C LYS A 189 -12.05 -10.83 16.81
N GLY A 190 -12.73 -11.19 15.72
CA GLY A 190 -12.25 -12.21 14.79
C GLY A 190 -10.85 -11.90 14.27
N ALA A 191 -10.61 -10.67 13.80
CA ALA A 191 -9.30 -10.24 13.32
C ALA A 191 -8.22 -10.27 14.42
N GLY A 192 -8.52 -9.75 15.61
CA GLY A 192 -7.58 -9.73 16.74
C GLY A 192 -7.25 -11.12 17.27
N TYR A 193 -8.25 -11.98 17.45
CA TYR A 193 -8.06 -13.35 17.93
C TYR A 193 -7.35 -14.23 16.91
N PHE A 194 -7.68 -14.11 15.61
CA PHE A 194 -6.93 -14.82 14.59
C PHE A 194 -5.47 -14.40 14.54
N ALA A 195 -5.18 -13.10 14.70
CA ALA A 195 -3.81 -12.60 14.81
C ALA A 195 -3.08 -13.16 16.05
N ARG A 196 -3.76 -13.34 17.18
CA ARG A 196 -3.23 -14.01 18.37
C ARG A 196 -2.91 -15.48 18.11
N VAL A 197 -3.79 -16.24 17.45
CA VAL A 197 -3.51 -17.63 17.06
C VAL A 197 -2.25 -17.71 16.20
N LYS A 198 -2.14 -16.84 15.20
CA LYS A 198 -1.05 -16.91 14.21
C LYS A 198 0.29 -16.37 14.73
N TYR A 199 0.29 -15.33 15.56
CA TYR A 199 1.52 -14.63 15.95
C TYR A 199 1.82 -14.68 17.46
N GLY A 200 0.95 -15.28 18.26
CA GLY A 200 1.10 -15.41 19.71
C GLY A 200 1.26 -14.08 20.42
N GLU A 201 2.21 -14.02 21.36
CA GLU A 201 2.49 -12.81 22.15
C GLU A 201 2.92 -11.60 21.32
N ARG A 202 3.39 -11.81 20.09
CA ARG A 202 3.72 -10.70 19.19
C ARG A 202 2.50 -9.89 18.81
N ALA A 203 1.28 -10.44 18.89
CA ALA A 203 0.02 -9.73 18.64
C ALA A 203 -0.72 -9.37 19.93
N GLY A 204 0.00 -9.13 21.04
CA GLY A 204 -0.60 -8.86 22.36
C GLY A 204 -1.01 -7.41 22.63
N ARG A 205 -0.53 -6.43 21.85
CA ARG A 205 -0.84 -5.01 22.08
C ARG A 205 -2.20 -4.64 21.49
N GLY A 206 -3.06 -4.03 22.31
CA GLY A 206 -4.35 -3.49 21.90
C GLY A 206 -4.24 -2.13 21.20
N TYR A 207 -5.38 -1.57 20.80
CA TYR A 207 -5.47 -0.30 20.08
C TYR A 207 -6.83 0.38 20.24
N ASP A 208 -6.83 1.71 20.17
CA ASP A 208 -8.04 2.52 20.09
C ASP A 208 -8.35 2.79 18.63
N PHE A 209 -9.61 2.69 18.22
CA PHE A 209 -10.03 3.08 16.88
C PHE A 209 -11.43 3.71 16.84
N MET A 210 -11.64 4.53 15.81
CA MET A 210 -12.94 5.04 15.38
C MET A 210 -13.10 4.75 13.88
N VAL A 211 -14.28 4.29 13.46
CA VAL A 211 -14.61 4.06 12.05
C VAL A 211 -15.77 4.92 11.56
N ASP A 212 -15.68 5.33 10.30
CA ASP A 212 -16.77 5.90 9.53
C ASP A 212 -16.86 5.17 8.18
N SER A 213 -18.06 4.82 7.72
CA SER A 213 -18.29 4.09 6.48
C SER A 213 -19.36 4.74 5.61
N SER A 214 -19.04 4.90 4.32
CA SER A 214 -20.02 5.21 3.26
C SER A 214 -20.52 3.95 2.54
N ILE A 215 -20.12 2.76 3.00
CA ILE A 215 -20.56 1.46 2.49
C ILE A 215 -21.84 1.07 3.25
N PRO A 216 -22.95 0.80 2.56
CA PRO A 216 -24.19 0.39 3.23
C PRO A 216 -24.00 -0.89 4.07
N PRO A 217 -24.40 -0.88 5.36
CA PRO A 217 -24.29 -2.05 6.21
C PRO A 217 -25.19 -3.17 5.69
N SER A 218 -24.68 -4.41 5.69
CA SER A 218 -25.39 -5.58 5.15
C SER A 218 -25.86 -5.40 3.69
N GLY A 219 -25.22 -4.47 2.98
CA GLY A 219 -25.58 -4.02 1.64
C GLY A 219 -25.05 -4.89 0.51
N GLY A 220 -24.60 -6.12 0.78
CA GLY A 220 -23.93 -6.93 -0.21
C GLY A 220 -22.75 -6.23 -0.89
N ALA A 221 -22.11 -5.23 -0.25
CA ALA A 221 -20.98 -4.40 -0.71
C ALA A 221 -19.69 -4.61 0.15
N SER A 222 -19.72 -5.61 1.03
CA SER A 222 -18.65 -6.02 1.98
C SER A 222 -18.19 -4.99 3.00
N SER A 223 -19.14 -4.27 3.59
CA SER A 223 -18.88 -3.46 4.80
C SER A 223 -18.30 -4.29 5.95
N SER A 224 -18.68 -5.56 6.09
CA SER A 224 -18.11 -6.45 7.11
C SER A 224 -16.65 -6.80 6.83
N SER A 225 -16.33 -7.27 5.62
CA SER A 225 -14.96 -7.64 5.26
C SER A 225 -14.02 -6.43 5.24
N ALA A 226 -14.51 -5.23 4.88
CA ALA A 226 -13.74 -3.99 5.02
C ALA A 226 -13.32 -3.74 6.47
N LEU A 227 -14.23 -3.91 7.44
CA LEU A 227 -13.92 -3.78 8.86
C LEU A 227 -12.92 -4.84 9.35
N VAL A 228 -13.06 -6.10 8.89
CA VAL A 228 -12.13 -7.19 9.24
C VAL A 228 -10.73 -6.90 8.69
N VAL A 229 -10.62 -6.45 7.44
CA VAL A 229 -9.34 -6.06 6.83
C VAL A 229 -8.70 -4.89 7.58
N LEU A 230 -9.47 -3.84 7.90
CA LEU A 230 -8.97 -2.69 8.66
C LEU A 230 -8.47 -3.09 10.05
N ALA A 231 -9.23 -3.92 10.78
CA ALA A 231 -8.83 -4.45 12.07
C ALA A 231 -7.59 -5.35 11.97
N GLY A 232 -7.53 -6.20 10.94
CA GLY A 232 -6.39 -7.06 10.65
C GLY A 232 -5.11 -6.28 10.32
N ALA A 233 -5.22 -5.17 9.60
CA ALA A 233 -4.11 -4.26 9.35
C ALA A 233 -3.70 -3.55 10.65
N ALA A 234 -4.66 -2.94 11.37
CA ALA A 234 -4.40 -2.20 12.60
C ALA A 234 -3.69 -3.06 13.66
N VAL A 235 -4.17 -4.28 13.95
CA VAL A 235 -3.55 -5.16 14.95
C VAL A 235 -2.11 -5.51 14.57
N ARG A 236 -1.81 -5.70 13.28
CA ARG A 236 -0.44 -5.96 12.82
C ARG A 236 0.45 -4.73 12.90
N GLU A 237 -0.05 -3.57 12.48
CA GLU A 237 0.70 -2.31 12.50
C GLU A 237 1.05 -1.85 13.92
N VAL A 238 0.10 -1.89 14.88
CA VAL A 238 0.36 -1.48 16.28
C VAL A 238 1.34 -2.42 17.00
N ASN A 239 1.41 -3.67 16.55
CA ASN A 239 2.33 -4.70 17.05
C ASN A 239 3.61 -4.84 16.21
N ARG A 240 3.81 -4.00 15.19
CA ARG A 240 4.98 -4.03 14.29
C ARG A 240 5.18 -5.39 13.60
N ILE A 241 4.09 -6.08 13.31
CA ILE A 241 4.07 -7.32 12.54
C ILE A 241 4.04 -6.94 11.06
N LYS A 242 5.07 -7.36 10.30
CA LYS A 242 5.10 -7.19 8.85
C LYS A 242 4.11 -8.15 8.19
N PHE A 243 3.45 -7.70 7.14
CA PHE A 243 2.57 -8.51 6.30
C PHE A 243 2.60 -7.99 4.87
N ASN A 244 2.23 -8.84 3.92
CA ASN A 244 1.84 -8.39 2.58
C ASN A 244 0.30 -8.41 2.45
N LEU A 245 -0.22 -7.76 1.40
CA LEU A 245 -1.66 -7.57 1.23
C LEU A 245 -2.39 -8.89 0.91
N ASP A 246 -1.74 -9.84 0.23
CA ASP A 246 -2.31 -11.18 -0.03
C ASP A 246 -2.50 -11.96 1.27
N GLU A 247 -1.48 -11.98 2.14
CA GLU A 247 -1.52 -12.61 3.46
C GLU A 247 -2.61 -11.98 4.32
N LEU A 248 -2.67 -10.64 4.36
CA LEU A 248 -3.71 -9.94 5.12
C LEU A 248 -5.12 -10.31 4.63
N ALA A 249 -5.33 -10.38 3.32
CA ALA A 249 -6.61 -10.75 2.74
C ALA A 249 -7.04 -12.17 3.14
N LEU A 250 -6.15 -13.15 2.98
CA LEU A 250 -6.43 -14.55 3.32
C LEU A 250 -6.67 -14.75 4.81
N ASP A 251 -5.86 -14.11 5.66
CA ASP A 251 -6.04 -14.15 7.10
C ASP A 251 -7.35 -13.49 7.52
N SER A 252 -7.71 -12.36 6.89
CA SER A 252 -8.97 -11.65 7.17
C SER A 252 -10.19 -12.50 6.78
N ALA A 253 -10.12 -13.21 5.65
CA ALA A 253 -11.18 -14.13 5.24
C ALA A 253 -11.43 -15.24 6.27
N LYS A 254 -10.36 -15.81 6.84
CA LYS A 254 -10.46 -16.81 7.91
C LYS A 254 -10.93 -16.19 9.23
N ALA A 255 -10.46 -14.98 9.55
CA ALA A 255 -10.86 -14.26 10.75
C ALA A 255 -12.37 -13.93 10.76
N GLU A 256 -12.95 -13.61 9.59
CA GLU A 256 -14.39 -13.34 9.47
C GLU A 256 -15.24 -14.58 9.84
N TRP A 257 -14.70 -15.80 9.77
CA TRP A 257 -15.40 -17.00 10.24
C TRP A 257 -15.81 -16.93 11.73
N TYR A 258 -15.22 -16.04 12.53
CA TYR A 258 -15.66 -15.77 13.89
C TYR A 258 -17.14 -15.35 14.00
N VAL A 259 -17.70 -14.72 12.97
CA VAL A 259 -19.12 -14.31 12.95
C VAL A 259 -20.08 -15.41 12.50
N GLY A 260 -19.56 -16.59 12.14
CA GLY A 260 -20.35 -17.81 11.86
C GLY A 260 -20.53 -18.15 10.38
N THR A 261 -20.43 -17.19 9.46
CA THR A 261 -20.42 -17.47 8.02
C THR A 261 -19.11 -18.16 7.62
N ARG A 262 -19.16 -19.01 6.58
CA ARG A 262 -18.01 -19.78 6.09
C ARG A 262 -17.66 -19.45 4.64
N GLY A 263 -17.67 -18.15 4.34
CA GLY A 263 -17.33 -17.61 3.01
C GLY A 263 -15.90 -17.87 2.57
N GLY A 264 -15.58 -17.49 1.34
CA GLY A 264 -14.22 -17.50 0.80
C GLY A 264 -13.53 -16.14 0.96
N ALA A 265 -12.57 -15.87 0.08
CA ALA A 265 -11.65 -14.73 0.22
C ALA A 265 -11.86 -13.62 -0.81
N MET A 266 -12.88 -13.69 -1.68
CA MET A 266 -13.10 -12.73 -2.78
C MET A 266 -13.07 -11.29 -2.28
N ASP A 267 -13.93 -10.98 -1.31
CA ASP A 267 -14.11 -9.63 -0.77
C ASP A 267 -12.79 -9.06 -0.24
N HIS A 268 -12.09 -9.85 0.58
CA HIS A 268 -10.84 -9.49 1.22
C HIS A 268 -9.72 -9.28 0.19
N LEU A 269 -9.62 -10.15 -0.81
CA LEU A 269 -8.63 -10.06 -1.88
C LEU A 269 -8.88 -8.83 -2.75
N THR A 270 -10.14 -8.54 -3.10
CA THR A 270 -10.48 -7.32 -3.84
C THR A 270 -10.16 -6.07 -3.02
N ILE A 271 -10.58 -6.03 -1.75
CA ILE A 271 -10.32 -4.90 -0.85
C ILE A 271 -8.81 -4.66 -0.71
N CYS A 272 -7.99 -5.70 -0.57
CA CYS A 272 -6.56 -5.54 -0.36
C CYS A 272 -5.77 -5.31 -1.67
N LEU A 273 -6.15 -5.93 -2.78
CA LEU A 273 -5.30 -6.03 -3.98
C LEU A 273 -5.79 -5.23 -5.19
N ALA A 274 -6.96 -4.60 -5.11
CA ALA A 274 -7.45 -3.75 -6.19
C ALA A 274 -6.51 -2.60 -6.50
N LYS A 275 -6.49 -2.23 -7.78
CA LYS A 275 -5.73 -1.10 -8.32
C LYS A 275 -6.69 -0.21 -9.09
N ARG A 276 -6.42 1.10 -9.10
CA ARG A 276 -7.18 2.05 -9.91
C ARG A 276 -7.23 1.61 -11.37
N SER A 277 -8.37 1.81 -12.01
CA SER A 277 -8.60 1.45 -13.42
C SER A 277 -8.54 -0.04 -13.75
N HIS A 278 -8.56 -0.91 -12.73
CA HIS A 278 -8.51 -2.35 -12.92
C HIS A 278 -9.55 -3.08 -12.09
N ALA A 279 -10.12 -4.14 -12.65
CA ALA A 279 -10.65 -5.26 -11.91
C ALA A 279 -9.51 -6.15 -11.40
N VAL A 280 -9.85 -6.99 -10.44
CA VAL A 280 -9.02 -8.06 -9.91
C VAL A 280 -9.63 -9.37 -10.38
N HIS A 281 -8.91 -10.10 -11.22
CA HIS A 281 -9.21 -11.49 -11.53
C HIS A 281 -8.59 -12.36 -10.43
N ILE A 282 -9.44 -13.03 -9.65
CA ILE A 282 -9.03 -13.89 -8.53
C ILE A 282 -9.22 -15.35 -8.94
N SER A 283 -8.13 -16.08 -9.15
CA SER A 283 -8.14 -17.52 -9.41
C SER A 283 -8.02 -18.30 -8.11
N TYR A 284 -9.05 -19.08 -7.76
CA TYR A 284 -9.08 -19.83 -6.50
C TYR A 284 -8.28 -21.13 -6.54
N ARG A 285 -8.14 -21.73 -7.74
CA ARG A 285 -7.29 -22.91 -7.94
C ARG A 285 -5.81 -22.55 -7.85
N GLU A 286 -5.41 -21.43 -8.46
CA GLU A 286 -4.01 -21.00 -8.47
C GLU A 286 -3.64 -20.18 -7.24
N GLN A 287 -4.64 -19.74 -6.45
CA GLN A 287 -4.50 -18.80 -5.35
C GLN A 287 -3.76 -17.53 -5.79
N ARG A 288 -4.16 -16.97 -6.92
CA ARG A 288 -3.54 -15.80 -7.54
C ARG A 288 -4.58 -14.73 -7.86
N ALA A 289 -4.26 -13.50 -7.51
CA ALA A 289 -4.96 -12.31 -7.97
C ALA A 289 -4.11 -11.59 -9.03
N ARG A 290 -4.74 -11.13 -10.11
CA ARG A 290 -4.07 -10.30 -11.11
C ARG A 290 -4.98 -9.15 -11.57
N PRO A 291 -4.40 -8.00 -11.92
CA PRO A 291 -5.18 -6.90 -12.44
C PRO A 291 -5.67 -7.20 -13.87
N VAL A 292 -6.89 -6.76 -14.18
CA VAL A 292 -7.52 -6.75 -15.51
C VAL A 292 -7.99 -5.32 -15.76
N PRO A 293 -7.50 -4.59 -16.78
CA PRO A 293 -7.89 -3.20 -16.96
C PRO A 293 -9.38 -3.06 -17.28
N LEU A 294 -9.99 -1.95 -16.84
CA LEU A 294 -11.40 -1.63 -17.07
C LEU A 294 -11.53 -0.26 -17.76
N PRO A 295 -12.45 -0.10 -18.74
CA PRO A 295 -12.69 1.18 -19.38
C PRO A 295 -13.46 2.13 -18.44
N GLU A 296 -12.79 3.13 -17.88
CA GLU A 296 -13.37 4.03 -16.87
C GLU A 296 -14.27 5.14 -17.44
N GLU A 297 -13.96 5.65 -18.64
CA GLU A 297 -14.58 6.90 -19.12
C GLU A 297 -16.00 6.69 -19.66
N GLN A 298 -16.38 5.46 -20.01
CA GLN A 298 -17.63 5.18 -20.73
C GLN A 298 -18.69 4.47 -19.88
N LEU A 299 -18.28 3.73 -18.86
CA LEU A 299 -19.16 2.83 -18.09
C LEU A 299 -19.29 3.26 -16.63
N ARG A 300 -20.46 3.05 -16.07
CA ARG A 300 -20.74 3.20 -14.63
C ARG A 300 -21.38 1.93 -14.10
N TRP A 301 -20.91 1.54 -12.92
CA TRP A 301 -21.41 0.41 -12.16
C TRP A 301 -22.25 0.98 -11.03
N VAL A 302 -23.57 0.79 -11.11
CA VAL A 302 -24.50 1.35 -10.12
C VAL A 302 -25.09 0.21 -9.31
N THR A 303 -24.99 0.28 -7.99
CA THR A 303 -25.58 -0.73 -7.11
C THR A 303 -26.77 -0.14 -6.36
N PHE A 304 -27.88 -0.88 -6.35
CA PHE A 304 -29.14 -0.50 -5.70
C PHE A 304 -29.50 -1.52 -4.61
N PHE A 305 -29.60 -1.04 -3.37
CA PHE A 305 -29.83 -1.86 -2.20
C PHE A 305 -31.32 -2.05 -1.90
N THR A 306 -31.78 -3.30 -2.01
CA THR A 306 -33.18 -3.70 -1.77
C THR A 306 -33.55 -3.67 -0.30
N HIS A 307 -32.94 -4.49 0.53
CA HIS A 307 -33.15 -4.54 1.98
C HIS A 307 -32.00 -5.35 2.59
N PRO A 308 -31.73 -5.19 3.90
CA PRO A 308 -30.72 -6.00 4.57
C PRO A 308 -31.08 -7.47 4.43
N ALA A 309 -30.17 -8.28 3.90
CA ALA A 309 -30.27 -9.73 4.04
C ALA A 309 -30.29 -10.04 5.55
N ASP A 310 -31.30 -10.77 6.02
CA ASP A 310 -31.39 -11.15 7.43
C ASP A 310 -30.12 -11.94 7.78
N LYS A 311 -29.25 -11.38 8.64
CA LYS A 311 -28.03 -12.08 9.11
C LYS A 311 -28.33 -13.07 10.24
N GLY A 312 -29.60 -13.38 10.45
CA GLY A 312 -30.07 -14.39 11.39
C GLY A 312 -29.51 -15.79 11.12
N ARG A 313 -29.72 -16.67 12.10
CA ARG A 313 -29.20 -18.05 12.08
C ARG A 313 -29.59 -18.81 10.82
N GLU A 314 -30.80 -18.59 10.31
CA GLU A 314 -31.35 -19.31 9.16
C GLU A 314 -30.62 -19.00 7.85
N ILE A 315 -30.43 -17.73 7.52
CA ILE A 315 -29.68 -17.33 6.32
C ILE A 315 -28.20 -17.71 6.43
N MET A 316 -27.61 -17.61 7.62
CA MET A 316 -26.26 -18.11 7.88
C MET A 316 -26.15 -19.60 7.57
N LEU A 317 -27.14 -20.40 7.96
CA LEU A 317 -27.21 -21.83 7.62
C LEU A 317 -27.34 -22.03 6.11
N GLU A 318 -28.25 -21.32 5.44
CA GLU A 318 -28.43 -21.43 3.98
C GLU A 318 -27.17 -21.09 3.18
N TYR A 319 -26.40 -20.09 3.62
CA TYR A 319 -25.11 -19.76 3.04
C TYR A 319 -24.08 -20.89 3.29
N ASN A 320 -24.02 -21.39 4.52
CA ASN A 320 -23.10 -22.45 4.91
C ASN A 320 -23.41 -23.80 4.25
N GLU A 321 -24.67 -24.09 3.92
CA GLU A 321 -25.06 -25.25 3.09
C GLU A 321 -24.36 -25.24 1.74
N ARG A 322 -24.43 -24.10 1.04
CA ARG A 322 -23.82 -23.89 -0.27
C ARG A 322 -22.30 -24.04 -0.20
N ALA A 323 -21.69 -23.45 0.82
CA ALA A 323 -20.26 -23.59 1.07
C ALA A 323 -19.86 -25.05 1.36
N ALA A 324 -20.62 -25.80 2.18
CA ALA A 324 -20.35 -27.20 2.47
C ALA A 324 -20.49 -28.10 1.24
N VAL A 325 -21.55 -27.89 0.44
CA VAL A 325 -21.76 -28.59 -0.82
C VAL A 325 -20.59 -28.36 -1.77
N ALA A 326 -20.24 -27.10 -2.01
CA ALA A 326 -19.23 -26.71 -2.98
C ALA A 326 -17.81 -27.14 -2.58
N ARG A 327 -17.46 -26.96 -1.30
CA ARG A 327 -16.10 -27.18 -0.78
C ARG A 327 -15.82 -28.64 -0.45
N VAL A 328 -16.83 -29.40 -0.03
CA VAL A 328 -16.65 -30.74 0.57
C VAL A 328 -17.44 -31.83 -0.16
N LEU A 329 -18.74 -31.65 -0.36
CA LEU A 329 -19.61 -32.75 -0.83
C LEU A 329 -19.47 -33.05 -2.32
N ILE A 330 -19.52 -32.05 -3.20
CA ILE A 330 -19.32 -32.27 -4.64
C ILE A 330 -17.95 -32.92 -4.92
N PRO A 331 -16.82 -32.43 -4.39
CA PRO A 331 -15.52 -33.09 -4.55
C PRO A 331 -15.55 -34.56 -4.10
N ALA A 332 -16.22 -34.88 -2.99
CA ALA A 332 -16.30 -36.24 -2.48
C ALA A 332 -17.11 -37.17 -3.40
N VAL A 333 -18.22 -36.69 -3.95
CA VAL A 333 -19.02 -37.47 -4.92
C VAL A 333 -18.22 -37.72 -6.20
N VAL A 334 -17.51 -36.70 -6.70
CA VAL A 334 -16.65 -36.81 -7.89
C VAL A 334 -15.50 -37.78 -7.65
N GLU A 335 -14.77 -37.68 -6.53
CA GLU A 335 -13.70 -38.63 -6.19
C GLU A 335 -14.25 -40.05 -5.99
N GLY A 336 -15.47 -40.19 -5.47
CA GLY A 336 -16.17 -41.47 -5.36
C GLY A 336 -16.34 -42.20 -6.72
N TRP A 337 -16.42 -41.45 -7.83
CA TRP A 337 -16.43 -42.06 -9.17
C TRP A 337 -15.16 -42.84 -9.47
N ARG A 338 -14.02 -42.53 -8.84
CA ARG A 338 -12.78 -43.28 -9.02
C ARG A 338 -12.95 -44.78 -8.79
N PHE A 339 -13.82 -45.15 -7.84
CA PHE A 339 -14.11 -46.54 -7.50
C PHE A 339 -15.39 -47.03 -8.17
N ALA A 340 -16.46 -46.23 -8.13
CA ALA A 340 -17.77 -46.65 -8.63
C ALA A 340 -17.91 -46.57 -10.16
N ARG A 341 -17.22 -45.62 -10.80
CA ARG A 341 -17.30 -45.28 -12.23
C ARG A 341 -15.92 -44.82 -12.79
N PRO A 342 -14.88 -45.69 -12.83
CA PRO A 342 -13.51 -45.26 -13.12
C PRO A 342 -13.32 -44.53 -14.46
N GLN A 343 -14.05 -44.94 -15.51
CA GLN A 343 -14.01 -44.28 -16.81
C GLN A 343 -14.52 -42.83 -16.75
N ARG A 344 -15.55 -42.58 -15.93
CA ARG A 344 -16.12 -41.25 -15.71
C ARG A 344 -15.16 -40.36 -14.94
N HIS A 345 -14.53 -40.89 -13.90
CA HIS A 345 -13.50 -40.17 -13.15
C HIS A 345 -12.32 -39.79 -14.06
N ALA A 346 -11.87 -40.71 -14.91
CA ALA A 346 -10.82 -40.40 -15.88
C ALA A 346 -11.23 -39.33 -16.91
N ALA A 347 -12.49 -39.33 -17.37
CA ALA A 347 -13.03 -38.28 -18.23
C ALA A 347 -13.07 -36.93 -17.50
N TRP A 348 -13.55 -36.92 -16.25
CA TRP A 348 -13.56 -35.73 -15.39
C TRP A 348 -12.17 -35.11 -15.23
N VAL A 349 -11.17 -35.90 -14.84
CA VAL A 349 -9.80 -35.41 -14.64
C VAL A 349 -9.26 -34.80 -15.92
N ARG A 350 -9.39 -35.50 -17.06
CA ARG A 350 -8.95 -34.97 -18.36
C ARG A 350 -9.66 -33.68 -18.76
N ALA A 351 -10.98 -33.62 -18.55
CA ALA A 351 -11.78 -32.45 -18.91
C ALA A 351 -11.42 -31.24 -18.05
N VAL A 352 -11.25 -31.41 -16.73
CA VAL A 352 -10.83 -30.33 -15.82
C VAL A 352 -9.39 -29.87 -16.07
N GLU A 353 -8.48 -30.78 -16.42
CA GLU A 353 -7.12 -30.43 -16.86
C GLU A 353 -7.16 -29.65 -18.18
N SER A 354 -7.97 -30.10 -19.15
CA SER A 354 -8.15 -29.41 -20.43
C SER A 354 -8.74 -28.02 -20.25
N LEU A 355 -9.75 -27.87 -19.38
CA LEU A 355 -10.34 -26.58 -19.04
C LEU A 355 -9.30 -25.64 -18.40
N ALA A 356 -8.50 -26.14 -17.47
CA ALA A 356 -7.44 -25.36 -16.84
C ALA A 356 -6.34 -24.93 -17.81
N SER A 357 -6.14 -25.67 -18.90
CA SER A 357 -5.28 -25.27 -20.01
C SER A 357 -5.94 -24.29 -21.02
N GLY A 358 -7.18 -23.86 -20.75
CA GLY A 358 -7.91 -22.87 -21.56
C GLY A 358 -8.84 -23.44 -22.63
N SER A 359 -9.15 -24.75 -22.61
CA SER A 359 -10.02 -25.36 -23.62
C SER A 359 -11.50 -25.10 -23.34
N ALA A 360 -12.15 -24.27 -24.18
CA ALA A 360 -13.59 -24.03 -24.09
C ALA A 360 -14.44 -25.28 -24.41
N ALA A 361 -13.93 -26.20 -25.23
CA ALA A 361 -14.63 -27.45 -25.55
C ALA A 361 -14.80 -28.36 -24.33
N ALA A 362 -13.91 -28.24 -23.34
CA ALA A 362 -13.99 -29.00 -22.09
C ALA A 362 -15.22 -28.62 -21.24
N LEU A 363 -15.77 -27.40 -21.40
CA LEU A 363 -16.97 -26.98 -20.67
C LEU A 363 -18.16 -27.90 -20.96
N VAL A 364 -18.35 -28.30 -22.21
CA VAL A 364 -19.46 -29.18 -22.63
C VAL A 364 -19.32 -30.59 -22.05
N GLU A 365 -18.09 -31.12 -22.04
CA GLU A 365 -17.81 -32.43 -21.43
C GLU A 365 -18.02 -32.40 -19.91
N ILE A 366 -17.54 -31.34 -19.25
CA ILE A 366 -17.74 -31.15 -17.81
C ILE A 366 -19.22 -31.00 -17.48
N GLU A 367 -19.98 -30.24 -18.25
CA GLU A 367 -21.42 -30.09 -18.06
C GLU A 367 -22.15 -31.45 -18.15
N PHE A 368 -21.83 -32.26 -19.17
CA PHE A 368 -22.36 -33.61 -19.30
C PHE A 368 -22.04 -34.48 -18.07
N LEU A 369 -20.81 -34.41 -17.56
CA LEU A 369 -20.40 -35.13 -16.36
C LEU A 369 -21.11 -34.61 -15.09
N LEU A 370 -21.30 -33.30 -14.94
CA LEU A 370 -21.98 -32.71 -13.78
C LEU A 370 -23.46 -33.08 -13.75
N ASN A 371 -24.11 -33.28 -14.89
CA ASN A 371 -25.51 -33.75 -14.95
C ASN A 371 -25.69 -35.15 -14.34
N GLU A 372 -24.62 -35.95 -14.24
CA GLU A 372 -24.63 -37.27 -13.58
C GLU A 372 -24.55 -37.19 -12.04
N LEU A 373 -24.27 -36.02 -11.47
CA LEU A 373 -24.33 -35.83 -10.02
C LEU A 373 -25.77 -36.04 -9.51
N PRO A 374 -25.97 -36.47 -8.25
CA PRO A 374 -27.30 -36.52 -7.67
C PRO A 374 -27.90 -35.11 -7.58
N GLU A 375 -29.22 -35.01 -7.70
CA GLU A 375 -29.92 -33.72 -7.56
C GLU A 375 -29.68 -33.12 -6.17
N THR A 376 -29.85 -33.95 -5.13
CA THR A 376 -29.61 -33.59 -3.73
C THR A 376 -28.87 -34.71 -2.99
N LEU A 377 -28.23 -34.35 -1.87
CA LEU A 377 -27.57 -35.26 -0.94
C LEU A 377 -27.80 -34.77 0.49
N THR A 378 -28.14 -35.67 1.43
CA THR A 378 -28.18 -35.32 2.86
C THR A 378 -26.86 -35.62 3.55
N LEU A 379 -26.57 -34.99 4.68
CA LEU A 379 -25.37 -35.27 5.46
C LEU A 379 -25.38 -36.70 6.03
N ALA A 380 -26.55 -37.24 6.40
CA ALA A 380 -26.69 -38.64 6.80
C ALA A 380 -26.42 -39.65 5.66
N GLN A 381 -26.67 -39.27 4.40
CA GLN A 381 -26.23 -40.05 3.25
C GLN A 381 -24.72 -39.92 3.04
N ALA A 382 -24.18 -38.70 3.19
CA ALA A 382 -22.75 -38.43 3.08
C ALA A 382 -21.93 -39.17 4.15
N GLU A 383 -22.42 -39.29 5.38
CA GLU A 383 -21.78 -40.06 6.46
C GLU A 383 -21.57 -41.53 6.06
N ARG A 384 -22.58 -42.13 5.42
CA ARG A 384 -22.54 -43.54 5.00
C ARG A 384 -21.70 -43.76 3.74
N ALA A 385 -21.80 -42.85 2.77
CA ALA A 385 -21.16 -43.01 1.46
C ALA A 385 -19.74 -42.42 1.40
N TYR A 386 -19.48 -41.36 2.17
CA TYR A 386 -18.28 -40.52 2.13
C TYR A 386 -17.87 -40.08 3.56
N PRO A 387 -17.49 -41.02 4.46
CA PRO A 387 -17.26 -40.72 5.88
C PRO A 387 -16.19 -39.64 6.13
N ASP A 388 -15.15 -39.55 5.30
CA ASP A 388 -14.13 -38.50 5.41
C ASP A 388 -14.66 -37.11 5.05
N ALA A 389 -15.58 -37.04 4.07
CA ALA A 389 -16.24 -35.79 3.71
C ALA A 389 -17.17 -35.34 4.84
N TYR A 390 -17.92 -36.27 5.44
CA TYR A 390 -18.76 -35.98 6.60
C TYR A 390 -17.94 -35.46 7.79
N ARG A 391 -16.81 -36.09 8.14
CA ARG A 391 -15.93 -35.58 9.21
C ARG A 391 -15.42 -34.17 8.94
N ARG A 392 -15.09 -33.84 7.67
CA ARG A 392 -14.74 -32.46 7.29
C ARG A 392 -15.91 -31.50 7.42
N CYS A 393 -17.15 -31.95 7.16
CA CYS A 393 -18.34 -31.14 7.42
C CYS A 393 -18.60 -30.96 8.92
N GLU A 394 -18.41 -31.99 9.74
CA GLU A 394 -18.51 -31.90 11.21
C GLU A 394 -17.52 -30.90 11.79
N LEU A 395 -16.30 -30.91 11.27
CA LEU A 395 -15.33 -29.87 11.54
C LEU A 395 -15.85 -28.56 10.97
N ALA A 396 -15.75 -28.30 9.66
CA ALA A 396 -15.98 -26.97 9.06
C ALA A 396 -17.36 -26.31 9.34
N PHE A 397 -18.43 -27.11 9.50
CA PHE A 397 -19.84 -26.67 9.53
C PHE A 397 -20.67 -27.38 10.62
N PRO A 398 -20.31 -27.28 11.91
CA PRO A 398 -20.91 -28.11 12.96
C PRO A 398 -22.38 -27.76 13.21
N VAL A 399 -22.75 -26.48 13.12
CA VAL A 399 -24.14 -26.03 13.28
C VAL A 399 -25.02 -26.61 12.18
N LEU A 400 -24.50 -26.64 10.94
CA LEU A 400 -25.19 -27.25 9.81
C LEU A 400 -25.38 -28.76 10.04
N VAL A 401 -24.34 -29.46 10.49
CA VAL A 401 -24.45 -30.90 10.79
C VAL A 401 -25.42 -31.18 11.93
N GLY A 402 -25.40 -30.38 12.99
CA GLY A 402 -26.27 -30.54 14.15
C GLY A 402 -27.75 -30.28 13.85
N GLU A 403 -28.06 -29.29 13.00
CA GLU A 403 -29.43 -28.82 12.80
C GLU A 403 -30.07 -29.30 11.48
N ARG A 404 -29.27 -29.61 10.47
CA ARG A 404 -29.77 -29.95 9.11
C ARG A 404 -29.21 -31.28 8.59
N ARG A 405 -28.91 -32.23 9.47
CA ARG A 405 -28.33 -33.55 9.12
C ARG A 405 -29.11 -34.29 8.02
N ASP A 406 -30.43 -34.27 8.10
CA ASP A 406 -31.33 -34.96 7.16
C ASP A 406 -31.92 -34.03 6.09
N HIS A 407 -31.54 -32.75 6.08
CA HIS A 407 -32.00 -31.79 5.09
C HIS A 407 -31.39 -32.10 3.70
N PRO A 408 -32.17 -32.08 2.61
CA PRO A 408 -31.65 -32.32 1.27
C PRO A 408 -30.84 -31.13 0.76
N LEU A 409 -29.52 -31.29 0.65
CA LEU A 409 -28.62 -30.25 0.12
C LEU A 409 -28.56 -30.35 -1.41
N ARG A 410 -28.73 -29.23 -2.11
CA ARG A 410 -28.65 -29.17 -3.59
C ARG A 410 -27.22 -29.42 -4.06
N VAL A 411 -27.01 -30.43 -4.92
CA VAL A 411 -25.67 -30.80 -5.39
C VAL A 411 -25.51 -30.45 -6.87
N ARG A 412 -26.36 -31.01 -7.74
CA ARG A 412 -26.25 -30.84 -9.18
C ARG A 412 -26.39 -29.39 -9.63
N THR A 413 -27.44 -28.68 -9.19
CA THR A 413 -27.69 -27.30 -9.63
C THR A 413 -26.60 -26.35 -9.16
N CYS A 414 -26.08 -26.53 -7.93
CA CYS A 414 -24.91 -25.80 -7.45
C CYS A 414 -23.70 -26.04 -8.36
N ALA A 415 -23.46 -27.30 -8.78
CA ALA A 415 -22.35 -27.61 -9.64
C ALA A 415 -22.44 -26.96 -11.03
N LEU A 416 -23.64 -26.96 -11.61
CA LEU A 416 -23.93 -26.32 -12.90
C LEU A 416 -23.80 -24.79 -12.81
N HIS A 417 -24.23 -24.18 -11.70
CA HIS A 417 -23.98 -22.76 -11.45
C HIS A 417 -22.48 -22.45 -11.45
N HIS A 418 -21.66 -23.22 -10.71
CA HIS A 418 -20.21 -23.00 -10.65
C HIS A 418 -19.56 -23.11 -12.05
N LEU A 419 -19.95 -24.10 -12.86
CA LEU A 419 -19.45 -24.23 -14.24
C LEU A 419 -19.87 -23.04 -15.13
N GLY A 420 -21.11 -22.58 -14.99
CA GLY A 420 -21.62 -21.41 -15.70
C GLY A 420 -20.82 -20.15 -15.38
N GLU A 421 -20.48 -19.93 -14.11
CA GLU A 421 -19.65 -18.80 -13.68
C GLU A 421 -18.22 -18.89 -14.22
N VAL A 422 -17.61 -20.08 -14.29
CA VAL A 422 -16.29 -20.28 -14.94
C VAL A 422 -16.33 -19.75 -16.38
N ARG A 423 -17.37 -20.14 -17.13
CA ARG A 423 -17.56 -19.67 -18.51
C ARG A 423 -17.75 -18.15 -18.56
N ARG A 424 -18.65 -17.59 -17.74
CA ARG A 424 -18.98 -16.17 -17.77
C ARG A 424 -17.78 -15.28 -17.45
N VAL A 425 -16.99 -15.62 -16.42
CA VAL A 425 -15.79 -14.85 -16.05
C VAL A 425 -14.73 -14.88 -17.16
N SER A 426 -14.50 -16.05 -17.76
CA SER A 426 -13.54 -16.20 -18.87
C SER A 426 -13.94 -15.38 -20.12
N VAL A 427 -15.23 -15.38 -20.47
CA VAL A 427 -15.75 -14.60 -21.61
C VAL A 427 -15.71 -13.10 -21.30
N ALA A 428 -16.10 -12.69 -20.08
CA ALA A 428 -16.09 -11.29 -19.67
C ALA A 428 -14.71 -10.67 -19.78
N GLU A 429 -13.67 -11.38 -19.33
CA GLU A 429 -12.29 -10.89 -19.48
C GLU A 429 -11.87 -10.73 -20.94
N SER A 430 -12.27 -11.67 -21.81
CA SER A 430 -11.99 -11.57 -23.25
C SER A 430 -12.66 -10.33 -23.86
N LEU A 431 -13.91 -10.05 -23.48
CA LEU A 431 -14.67 -8.86 -23.91
C LEU A 431 -14.04 -7.56 -23.38
N LEU A 432 -13.60 -7.53 -22.12
CA LEU A 432 -12.91 -6.36 -21.54
C LEU A 432 -11.60 -6.06 -22.28
N ASN A 433 -10.83 -7.10 -22.63
CA ASN A 433 -9.61 -6.92 -23.43
C ASN A 433 -9.90 -6.44 -24.86
N GLU A 434 -11.04 -6.80 -25.44
CA GLU A 434 -11.49 -6.30 -26.75
C GLU A 434 -11.87 -4.82 -26.67
N LEU A 435 -12.64 -4.42 -25.65
CA LEU A 435 -13.05 -3.03 -25.42
C LEU A 435 -11.86 -2.06 -25.35
N LEU A 436 -10.80 -2.46 -24.64
CA LEU A 436 -9.60 -1.65 -24.48
C LEU A 436 -8.79 -1.51 -25.79
N ARG A 437 -8.89 -2.47 -26.73
CA ARG A 437 -8.23 -2.39 -28.03
C ARG A 437 -8.95 -1.44 -28.97
N ASP A 438 -10.28 -1.41 -28.92
CA ASP A 438 -11.11 -0.55 -29.77
C ASP A 438 -11.00 0.93 -29.37
N GLU A 439 -10.86 1.23 -28.08
CA GLU A 439 -10.59 2.60 -27.58
C GLU A 439 -9.31 3.22 -28.18
N ALA A 440 -8.33 2.40 -28.57
CA ALA A 440 -7.08 2.88 -29.16
C ALA A 440 -7.15 3.19 -30.67
N GLY A 441 -8.33 3.03 -31.32
CA GLY A 441 -8.39 2.86 -32.78
C GLY A 441 -9.40 3.66 -33.62
N ARG A 442 -10.64 3.97 -33.19
CA ARG A 442 -11.65 4.59 -34.10
C ARG A 442 -12.72 5.46 -33.40
N PRO A 443 -13.05 6.67 -33.92
CA PRO A 443 -14.06 7.55 -33.32
C PRO A 443 -15.54 7.31 -33.72
N ASP A 444 -15.85 6.53 -34.76
CA ASP A 444 -17.16 6.68 -35.44
C ASP A 444 -18.21 5.57 -35.26
N HIS A 445 -17.87 4.41 -34.66
CA HIS A 445 -18.85 3.35 -34.35
C HIS A 445 -18.55 2.79 -32.94
N GLY A 446 -19.26 3.28 -31.92
CA GLY A 446 -18.91 3.07 -30.50
C GLY A 446 -18.93 1.61 -30.00
N PRO A 447 -18.41 1.38 -28.77
CA PRO A 447 -18.19 0.05 -28.17
C PRO A 447 -19.46 -0.72 -27.76
N GLN A 448 -20.59 -0.49 -28.41
CA GLN A 448 -21.89 -0.99 -27.94
C GLN A 448 -22.01 -2.52 -27.96
N LEU A 449 -21.38 -3.23 -28.90
CA LEU A 449 -21.53 -4.68 -29.02
C LEU A 449 -20.83 -5.45 -27.88
N PRO A 450 -19.53 -5.25 -27.58
CA PRO A 450 -18.90 -5.96 -26.47
C PRO A 450 -19.45 -5.53 -25.09
N VAL A 451 -19.84 -4.26 -24.92
CA VAL A 451 -20.52 -3.80 -23.68
C VAL A 451 -21.88 -4.48 -23.51
N ARG A 452 -22.69 -4.60 -24.57
CA ARG A 452 -23.96 -5.33 -24.51
C ARG A 452 -23.75 -6.82 -24.24
N ALA A 453 -22.71 -7.43 -24.81
CA ALA A 453 -22.36 -8.81 -24.50
C ALA A 453 -21.95 -8.99 -23.03
N LEU A 454 -21.18 -8.04 -22.47
CA LEU A 454 -20.83 -8.04 -21.04
C LEU A 454 -22.09 -7.90 -20.16
N GLY A 455 -23.01 -7.01 -20.54
CA GLY A 455 -24.30 -6.87 -19.87
C GLY A 455 -25.15 -8.14 -19.91
N GLN A 456 -25.15 -8.86 -21.05
CA GLN A 456 -25.81 -10.16 -21.15
C GLN A 456 -25.22 -11.19 -20.18
N LEU A 457 -23.89 -11.22 -19.98
CA LEU A 457 -23.27 -12.11 -19.00
C LEU A 457 -23.72 -11.80 -17.56
N LEU A 458 -23.98 -10.53 -17.23
CA LEU A 458 -24.56 -10.16 -15.93
C LEU A 458 -25.96 -10.77 -15.77
N ASN A 459 -26.81 -10.62 -16.78
CA ASN A 459 -28.18 -11.18 -16.76
C ASN A 459 -28.15 -12.70 -16.63
N GLU A 460 -27.31 -13.40 -17.40
CA GLU A 460 -27.14 -14.86 -17.34
C GLU A 460 -26.60 -15.32 -15.96
N SER A 461 -25.73 -14.52 -15.33
CA SER A 461 -25.29 -14.77 -13.96
C SER A 461 -26.45 -14.63 -12.96
N HIS A 462 -27.28 -13.60 -13.11
CA HIS A 462 -28.46 -13.41 -12.27
C HIS A 462 -29.47 -14.55 -12.38
N GLU A 463 -29.81 -14.97 -13.61
CA GLU A 463 -30.68 -16.13 -13.86
C GLU A 463 -30.11 -17.38 -13.20
N SER A 464 -28.79 -17.60 -13.30
CA SER A 464 -28.12 -18.71 -12.64
C SER A 464 -28.23 -18.64 -11.10
N LEU A 465 -28.08 -17.46 -10.51
CA LEU A 465 -28.25 -17.24 -9.07
C LEU A 465 -29.69 -17.46 -8.60
N ARG A 466 -30.68 -17.08 -9.41
CA ARG A 466 -32.10 -17.28 -9.12
C ARG A 466 -32.53 -18.73 -9.27
N ASP A 467 -32.19 -19.36 -10.40
CA ASP A 467 -32.79 -20.62 -10.83
C ASP A 467 -31.97 -21.83 -10.39
N LEU A 468 -30.63 -21.74 -10.46
CA LEU A 468 -29.74 -22.86 -10.09
C LEU A 468 -29.27 -22.78 -8.65
N TYR A 469 -28.88 -21.59 -8.19
CA TYR A 469 -28.35 -21.37 -6.85
C TYR A 469 -29.42 -20.98 -5.82
N VAL A 470 -30.57 -20.48 -6.28
CA VAL A 470 -31.76 -20.15 -5.48
C VAL A 470 -31.45 -19.19 -4.33
N VAL A 471 -30.78 -18.07 -4.66
CA VAL A 471 -30.39 -17.04 -3.68
C VAL A 471 -31.03 -15.67 -3.95
N SER A 472 -31.92 -15.56 -4.92
CA SER A 472 -32.66 -14.32 -5.19
C SER A 472 -33.94 -14.21 -4.35
N THR A 473 -34.51 -13.01 -4.28
CA THR A 473 -35.76 -12.71 -3.56
C THR A 473 -36.71 -11.90 -4.43
N VAL A 474 -37.99 -11.84 -4.04
CA VAL A 474 -39.01 -11.07 -4.78
C VAL A 474 -38.63 -9.59 -4.95
N ASP A 475 -38.03 -8.97 -3.93
CA ASP A 475 -37.59 -7.58 -4.04
C ASP A 475 -36.38 -7.42 -4.98
N VAL A 476 -35.47 -8.39 -5.00
CA VAL A 476 -34.35 -8.41 -5.95
C VAL A 476 -34.85 -8.56 -7.37
N GLU A 477 -35.76 -9.51 -7.64
CA GLU A 477 -36.34 -9.70 -8.96
C GLU A 477 -37.11 -8.45 -9.43
N SER A 478 -37.94 -7.87 -8.57
CA SER A 478 -38.67 -6.63 -8.87
C SER A 478 -37.74 -5.48 -9.23
N LEU A 479 -36.59 -5.36 -8.54
CA LEU A 479 -35.61 -4.34 -8.84
C LEU A 479 -34.86 -4.62 -10.16
N VAL A 480 -34.48 -5.87 -10.42
CA VAL A 480 -33.85 -6.26 -11.68
C VAL A 480 -34.78 -6.00 -12.86
N GLU A 481 -36.07 -6.31 -12.74
CA GLU A 481 -37.07 -6.00 -13.77
C GLU A 481 -37.16 -4.49 -14.07
N ILE A 482 -37.19 -3.64 -13.03
CA ILE A 482 -37.19 -2.18 -13.19
C ILE A 482 -35.92 -1.72 -13.92
N LEU A 483 -34.75 -2.22 -13.53
CA LEU A 483 -33.47 -1.85 -14.13
C LEU A 483 -33.40 -2.27 -15.61
N LEU A 484 -33.79 -3.51 -15.93
CA LEU A 484 -33.75 -4.05 -17.30
C LEU A 484 -34.85 -3.47 -18.22
N SER A 485 -35.83 -2.76 -17.66
CA SER A 485 -36.81 -2.00 -18.45
C SER A 485 -36.25 -0.71 -19.07
N ASP A 486 -35.05 -0.30 -18.67
CA ASP A 486 -34.31 0.83 -19.24
C ASP A 486 -33.37 0.34 -20.36
N LEU A 487 -33.52 0.87 -21.58
CA LEU A 487 -32.75 0.47 -22.76
C LEU A 487 -31.26 0.84 -22.68
N ASP A 488 -30.92 1.79 -21.81
CA ASP A 488 -29.56 2.26 -21.56
C ASP A 488 -28.89 1.51 -20.39
N VAL A 489 -29.58 0.53 -19.79
CA VAL A 489 -28.98 -0.48 -18.90
C VAL A 489 -28.57 -1.69 -19.74
N TYR A 490 -27.28 -2.00 -19.73
CA TYR A 490 -26.72 -3.11 -20.51
C TYR A 490 -26.98 -4.47 -19.86
N GLY A 491 -27.01 -4.52 -18.53
CA GLY A 491 -27.30 -5.71 -17.75
C GLY A 491 -27.39 -5.42 -16.26
N ALA A 492 -28.10 -6.28 -15.54
CA ALA A 492 -28.30 -6.16 -14.10
C ALA A 492 -28.30 -7.52 -13.41
N ARG A 493 -27.73 -7.59 -12.20
CA ARG A 493 -27.67 -8.82 -11.41
C ARG A 493 -27.61 -8.59 -9.91
N LEU A 494 -28.12 -9.56 -9.15
CA LEU A 494 -27.81 -9.70 -7.73
C LEU A 494 -26.29 -9.75 -7.50
N MET A 495 -25.81 -9.03 -6.49
CA MET A 495 -24.41 -8.97 -6.05
C MET A 495 -24.29 -9.30 -4.55
N GLY A 496 -23.30 -10.11 -4.18
CA GLY A 496 -23.07 -10.59 -2.82
C GLY A 496 -23.76 -11.92 -2.51
N GLY A 497 -23.81 -12.29 -1.23
CA GLY A 497 -24.27 -13.62 -0.77
C GLY A 497 -25.75 -13.96 -0.93
N GLY A 498 -26.55 -13.07 -1.53
CA GLY A 498 -27.98 -13.26 -1.79
C GLY A 498 -28.92 -13.13 -0.58
N PHE A 499 -30.16 -13.63 -0.76
CA PHE A 499 -31.28 -13.60 0.20
C PHE A 499 -31.77 -12.18 0.56
N GLY A 500 -31.68 -11.28 -0.41
CA GLY A 500 -31.88 -9.85 -0.25
C GLY A 500 -30.65 -9.12 -0.79
N GLY A 501 -30.44 -7.88 -0.36
CA GLY A 501 -29.19 -7.19 -0.65
C GLY A 501 -29.22 -6.37 -1.94
N ASN A 502 -28.18 -6.47 -2.75
CA ASN A 502 -27.78 -5.42 -3.70
C ASN A 502 -27.87 -5.90 -5.14
N VAL A 503 -28.37 -5.03 -6.01
CA VAL A 503 -28.44 -5.30 -7.46
C VAL A 503 -27.46 -4.37 -8.15
N LEU A 504 -26.49 -4.95 -8.85
CA LEU A 504 -25.53 -4.26 -9.71
C LEU A 504 -26.16 -4.06 -11.09
N ALA A 505 -26.09 -2.83 -11.62
CA ALA A 505 -26.46 -2.47 -12.98
C ALA A 505 -25.26 -1.86 -13.71
N LEU A 506 -25.07 -2.25 -14.98
CA LEU A 506 -24.09 -1.68 -15.89
C LEU A 506 -24.76 -0.68 -16.83
N THR A 507 -24.31 0.57 -16.83
CA THR A 507 -24.89 1.68 -17.61
C THR A 507 -23.80 2.68 -18.03
N THR A 508 -24.17 3.75 -18.71
CA THR A 508 -23.27 4.88 -19.03
C THR A 508 -23.37 5.99 -17.97
N GLU A 509 -22.37 6.85 -17.89
CA GLU A 509 -22.40 8.03 -17.00
C GLU A 509 -23.59 8.95 -17.27
N ALA A 510 -23.90 9.18 -18.55
CA ALA A 510 -25.02 10.04 -18.94
C ALA A 510 -26.38 9.52 -18.46
N ASN A 511 -26.55 8.19 -18.34
CA ASN A 511 -27.82 7.59 -17.92
C ASN A 511 -27.97 7.46 -16.40
N VAL A 512 -26.89 7.61 -15.60
CA VAL A 512 -26.96 7.45 -14.14
C VAL A 512 -28.07 8.31 -13.50
N PRO A 513 -28.22 9.61 -13.79
CA PRO A 513 -29.26 10.43 -13.15
C PRO A 513 -30.69 9.93 -13.45
N THR A 514 -30.94 9.54 -14.70
CA THR A 514 -32.24 9.01 -15.14
C THR A 514 -32.56 7.68 -14.48
N LEU A 515 -31.58 6.76 -14.47
CA LEU A 515 -31.73 5.44 -13.86
C LEU A 515 -32.02 5.55 -12.37
N VAL A 516 -31.29 6.41 -11.65
CA VAL A 516 -31.49 6.62 -10.21
C VAL A 516 -32.86 7.23 -9.93
N ALA A 517 -33.30 8.22 -10.70
CA ALA A 517 -34.63 8.82 -10.55
C ALA A 517 -35.76 7.82 -10.82
N ARG A 518 -35.57 6.92 -11.79
CA ARG A 518 -36.50 5.83 -12.09
C ARG A 518 -36.61 4.87 -10.91
N VAL A 519 -35.49 4.32 -10.44
CA VAL A 519 -35.50 3.38 -9.30
C VAL A 519 -36.06 4.05 -8.04
N GLN A 520 -35.76 5.33 -7.81
CA GLN A 520 -36.37 6.09 -6.73
C GLN A 520 -37.89 6.16 -6.84
N THR A 521 -38.43 6.35 -8.05
CA THR A 521 -39.87 6.47 -8.29
C THR A 521 -40.59 5.12 -8.23
N GLU A 522 -40.01 4.08 -8.83
CA GLU A 522 -40.67 2.80 -9.07
C GLU A 522 -40.39 1.76 -7.99
N PHE A 523 -39.23 1.81 -7.32
CA PHE A 523 -38.85 0.83 -6.31
C PHE A 523 -38.90 1.39 -4.88
N TYR A 524 -38.21 2.51 -4.62
CA TYR A 524 -38.04 3.04 -3.26
C TYR A 524 -39.26 3.82 -2.75
N LYS A 525 -39.83 4.73 -3.55
CA LYS A 525 -40.98 5.56 -3.15
C LYS A 525 -42.22 4.74 -2.78
N PRO A 526 -42.61 3.68 -3.51
CA PRO A 526 -43.71 2.81 -3.10
C PRO A 526 -43.47 2.12 -1.75
N ARG A 527 -42.20 1.95 -1.37
CA ARG A 527 -41.73 1.39 -0.09
C ARG A 527 -41.44 2.46 0.96
N ARG A 528 -41.78 3.73 0.71
CA ARG A 528 -41.54 4.90 1.59
C ARG A 528 -40.07 5.11 1.96
N ARG A 529 -39.17 4.82 1.02
CA ARG A 529 -37.72 5.00 1.19
C ARG A 529 -37.20 6.11 0.31
N ASP A 530 -36.17 6.80 0.80
CA ASP A 530 -35.35 7.71 0.03
C ASP A 530 -34.01 7.03 -0.23
N GLY A 531 -33.93 6.27 -1.32
CA GLY A 531 -32.79 5.42 -1.60
C GLY A 531 -31.48 6.19 -1.77
N LEU A 532 -31.54 7.43 -2.28
CA LEU A 532 -30.37 8.31 -2.34
C LEU A 532 -30.02 8.86 -0.96
N GLY A 533 -31.00 9.41 -0.24
CA GLY A 533 -30.78 10.03 1.07
C GLY A 533 -30.28 9.05 2.14
N GLU A 534 -30.70 7.79 2.07
CA GLU A 534 -30.29 6.75 3.03
C GLU A 534 -29.07 5.93 2.56
N GLY A 535 -28.48 6.25 1.41
CA GLY A 535 -27.27 5.58 0.91
C GLY A 535 -27.49 4.23 0.23
N SER A 536 -28.73 3.87 -0.12
CA SER A 536 -29.07 2.62 -0.83
C SER A 536 -28.63 2.62 -2.30
N VAL A 537 -28.06 3.71 -2.82
CA VAL A 537 -27.55 3.81 -4.19
C VAL A 537 -26.07 4.15 -4.14
N MET A 538 -25.25 3.32 -4.79
CA MET A 538 -23.83 3.59 -4.97
C MET A 538 -23.50 3.65 -6.45
N VAL A 539 -22.80 4.69 -6.87
CA VAL A 539 -22.24 4.82 -8.21
C VAL A 539 -20.74 4.61 -8.07
N SER A 540 -20.22 3.56 -8.70
CA SER A 540 -18.83 3.13 -8.48
C SER A 540 -18.00 3.13 -9.76
N THR A 541 -16.77 3.59 -9.63
CA THR A 541 -15.68 3.40 -10.59
C THR A 541 -14.54 2.59 -9.96
N PRO A 542 -13.66 1.96 -10.77
CA PRO A 542 -12.51 1.21 -10.27
C PRO A 542 -11.49 2.09 -9.52
N GLY A 543 -11.32 1.81 -8.24
CA GLY A 543 -10.43 2.51 -7.32
C GLY A 543 -9.35 1.60 -6.73
N GLU A 544 -8.45 2.24 -5.97
CA GLU A 544 -7.41 1.55 -5.21
C GLU A 544 -7.99 0.74 -4.05
N GLY A 545 -7.29 -0.34 -3.71
CA GLY A 545 -7.54 -1.19 -2.54
C GLY A 545 -7.22 -0.51 -1.19
N LEU A 546 -6.90 -1.33 -0.20
CA LEU A 546 -6.52 -0.93 1.15
C LEU A 546 -5.35 0.05 1.08
N SER A 547 -5.52 1.23 1.67
CA SER A 547 -4.49 2.26 1.65
C SER A 547 -4.39 3.02 2.96
N ARG A 548 -3.19 3.53 3.24
CA ARG A 548 -2.96 4.48 4.32
C ARG A 548 -3.16 5.88 3.75
N LEU A 549 -4.11 6.63 4.30
CA LEU A 549 -4.34 8.02 3.91
C LEU A 549 -3.41 8.91 4.75
N ASN A 550 -2.17 9.08 4.28
CA ASN A 550 -1.24 10.02 4.88
C ASN A 550 -0.56 10.89 3.80
N LEU A 551 -0.10 12.07 4.22
CA LEU A 551 0.58 13.00 3.31
C LEU A 551 1.95 12.46 2.86
N GLU A 552 2.56 11.54 3.62
CA GLU A 552 3.85 10.93 3.27
C GLU A 552 3.79 10.20 1.93
N VAL A 553 2.68 9.53 1.61
CA VAL A 553 2.50 8.85 0.31
C VAL A 553 2.61 9.85 -0.83
N ILE A 554 1.92 11.00 -0.75
CA ILE A 554 2.02 12.05 -1.78
C ILE A 554 3.44 12.57 -1.89
N TRP A 555 4.09 12.81 -0.77
CA TRP A 555 5.45 13.31 -0.78
C TRP A 555 6.43 12.31 -1.40
N ARG A 556 6.25 11.02 -1.12
CA ARG A 556 7.04 9.95 -1.74
C ARG A 556 6.80 9.90 -3.24
N GLU A 557 5.55 9.83 -3.69
CA GLU A 557 5.20 9.81 -5.11
C GLU A 557 5.73 11.04 -5.85
N ALA A 558 5.57 12.22 -5.25
CA ALA A 558 6.09 13.46 -5.80
C ALA A 558 7.61 13.38 -5.96
N VAL A 559 8.34 12.99 -4.90
CA VAL A 559 9.81 12.87 -4.93
C VAL A 559 10.29 11.80 -5.91
N GLU A 560 9.64 10.64 -5.98
CA GLU A 560 9.96 9.59 -6.94
C GLU A 560 9.73 10.04 -8.39
N TRP A 561 8.60 10.71 -8.66
CA TRP A 561 8.32 11.30 -9.95
C TRP A 561 9.34 12.39 -10.32
N PHE A 562 9.76 13.23 -9.36
CA PHE A 562 10.85 14.18 -9.61
C PHE A 562 12.15 13.48 -9.96
N ASN A 563 12.49 12.41 -9.25
CA ASN A 563 13.70 11.64 -9.50
C ASN A 563 13.65 10.93 -10.87
N SER A 564 12.47 10.60 -11.40
CA SER A 564 12.31 9.96 -12.72
C SER A 564 12.46 10.92 -13.90
N MET A 565 12.26 12.23 -13.70
CA MET A 565 12.36 13.27 -14.74
C MET A 565 13.79 13.57 -15.23
N GLY A 566 14.82 12.93 -14.65
CA GLY A 566 16.21 13.11 -15.06
C GLY A 566 16.64 14.59 -15.04
N ARG A 567 16.99 15.16 -16.20
CA ARG A 567 17.47 16.55 -16.30
C ARG A 567 16.37 17.59 -16.00
N GLU A 568 15.10 17.27 -16.22
CA GLU A 568 14.01 18.23 -16.00
C GLU A 568 13.73 18.47 -14.51
N ALA A 569 14.18 17.57 -13.64
CA ALA A 569 14.07 17.71 -12.18
C ALA A 569 14.69 19.03 -11.67
N ALA A 570 15.71 19.57 -12.35
CA ALA A 570 16.31 20.88 -12.03
C ALA A 570 15.28 22.02 -11.97
N ARG A 571 14.25 21.98 -12.83
CA ARG A 571 13.21 23.02 -12.90
C ARG A 571 12.40 23.13 -11.61
N TYR A 572 12.33 22.04 -10.85
CA TYR A 572 11.48 21.92 -9.67
C TYR A 572 12.27 21.92 -8.34
N ARG A 573 13.58 22.21 -8.39
CA ARG A 573 14.48 22.15 -7.23
C ARG A 573 13.99 22.96 -6.04
N LYS A 574 13.55 24.20 -6.28
CA LYS A 574 13.07 25.11 -5.22
C LYS A 574 11.82 24.56 -4.55
N GLN A 575 10.94 23.96 -5.32
CA GLN A 575 9.70 23.39 -4.84
C GLN A 575 9.95 22.10 -4.05
N ILE A 576 10.84 21.21 -4.51
CA ILE A 576 11.27 20.03 -3.73
C ILE A 576 11.87 20.45 -2.38
N ALA A 577 12.72 21.46 -2.40
CA ALA A 577 13.25 22.07 -1.20
C ALA A 577 12.13 22.59 -0.27
N GLY A 578 11.12 23.27 -0.82
CA GLY A 578 9.95 23.73 -0.07
C GLY A 578 9.07 22.61 0.49
N ILE A 579 8.92 21.50 -0.25
CA ILE A 579 8.26 20.28 0.21
C ILE A 579 9.01 19.70 1.40
N LEU A 580 10.34 19.58 1.32
CA LEU A 580 11.16 19.05 2.41
C LEU A 580 11.22 20.03 3.61
N ASP A 581 11.01 21.32 3.39
CA ASP A 581 10.94 22.35 4.43
C ASP A 581 9.57 22.43 5.13
N SER A 582 8.50 21.94 4.50
CA SER A 582 7.13 21.93 5.02
C SER A 582 6.71 20.50 5.40
N GLY A 583 5.75 20.32 6.30
CA GLY A 583 5.02 19.04 6.40
C GLY A 583 5.72 17.83 7.03
N LEU A 584 7.05 17.81 7.15
CA LEU A 584 7.80 16.61 7.56
C LEU A 584 8.32 16.64 9.00
N ASP A 585 8.12 17.73 9.74
CA ASP A 585 8.59 17.82 11.14
C ASP A 585 7.79 16.89 12.07
N CYS A 586 6.47 16.77 11.84
CA CYS A 586 5.59 15.77 12.48
C CYS A 586 5.90 14.33 12.04
N VAL A 587 6.46 14.14 10.84
CA VAL A 587 6.88 12.84 10.29
C VAL A 587 8.18 12.37 10.93
N ALA A 588 9.18 13.25 11.07
CA ALA A 588 10.42 12.98 11.80
C ALA A 588 10.17 12.65 13.27
N ALA A 589 9.15 13.25 13.89
CA ALA A 589 8.71 12.92 15.24
C ALA A 589 7.98 11.56 15.31
N SER A 590 7.11 11.24 14.34
CA SER A 590 6.28 10.02 14.38
C SER A 590 7.00 8.74 13.89
N LEU A 591 7.93 8.87 12.95
CA LEU A 591 8.82 7.79 12.50
C LEU A 591 9.96 7.51 13.50
N GLY A 592 9.95 8.20 14.65
CA GLY A 592 10.98 8.12 15.67
C GLY A 592 12.35 8.34 15.05
N SER A 593 12.55 9.50 14.40
CA SER A 593 13.78 9.85 13.67
C SER A 593 14.97 9.18 14.33
N GLY A 594 15.43 8.08 13.72
CA GLY A 594 16.44 7.25 14.34
C GLY A 594 17.59 8.16 14.74
N GLU A 595 18.09 7.99 15.96
CA GLU A 595 19.27 8.71 16.44
C GLU A 595 20.30 8.77 15.30
N VAL A 596 20.87 9.95 15.03
CA VAL A 596 21.81 10.15 13.92
C VAL A 596 23.22 10.29 14.51
N TRP A 597 24.18 9.60 13.89
CA TRP A 597 25.59 9.70 14.29
C TRP A 597 26.41 10.32 13.16
N PRO A 598 26.84 11.59 13.30
CA PRO A 598 27.66 12.23 12.29
C PRO A 598 29.08 11.66 12.24
N VAL A 599 29.61 11.52 11.03
CA VAL A 599 30.97 11.08 10.72
C VAL A 599 31.61 12.12 9.80
N ILE A 600 32.54 12.91 10.35
CA ILE A 600 33.25 13.96 9.64
C ILE A 600 34.61 13.41 9.19
N VAL A 601 34.81 13.27 7.88
CA VAL A 601 36.05 12.71 7.32
C VAL A 601 37.06 13.82 7.04
N ALA A 602 38.17 13.83 7.79
CA ALA A 602 39.27 14.81 7.75
C ALA A 602 40.66 14.16 7.56
N ALA A 603 40.72 12.91 7.06
CA ALA A 603 41.94 12.11 6.93
C ALA A 603 42.69 12.23 5.59
N GLY A 604 42.34 13.20 4.73
CA GLY A 604 42.98 13.36 3.43
C GLY A 604 44.47 13.72 3.52
N ASN A 605 45.32 13.07 2.72
CA ASN A 605 46.80 13.13 2.75
C ASN A 605 47.44 14.52 2.44
N GLY A 606 46.68 15.61 2.26
CA GLY A 606 47.20 16.98 2.11
C GLY A 606 48.15 17.27 0.92
N SER A 607 48.65 16.26 0.21
CA SER A 607 49.77 16.30 -0.74
C SER A 607 49.52 17.21 -1.94
N ARG A 608 48.25 17.32 -2.37
CA ARG A 608 47.82 18.25 -3.44
C ARG A 608 47.65 19.71 -2.98
N ALA A 609 47.46 19.98 -1.68
CA ALA A 609 47.22 21.35 -1.18
C ALA A 609 48.51 22.17 -1.13
N ARG A 610 49.61 21.57 -0.66
CA ARG A 610 50.93 22.22 -0.59
C ARG A 610 51.47 22.61 -1.96
N ALA A 611 51.17 21.82 -2.99
CA ALA A 611 51.51 22.12 -4.39
C ALA A 611 50.73 23.32 -4.98
N THR A 612 49.69 23.80 -4.30
CA THR A 612 48.78 24.86 -4.78
C THR A 612 48.83 26.15 -3.94
N GLY A 613 49.81 26.26 -3.02
CA GLY A 613 50.01 27.43 -2.17
C GLY A 613 49.18 27.49 -0.88
N LEU A 614 48.48 26.41 -0.51
CA LEU A 614 47.76 26.32 0.76
C LEU A 614 48.75 26.02 1.91
N ASP A 615 48.96 26.98 2.80
CA ASP A 615 49.87 26.87 3.96
C ASP A 615 49.33 25.98 5.11
N ALA A 616 48.09 25.47 4.99
CA ALA A 616 47.45 24.62 5.98
C ALA A 616 46.77 23.38 5.35
N PRO A 617 46.65 22.26 6.08
CA PRO A 617 45.85 21.12 5.64
C PRO A 617 44.40 21.54 5.34
N LYS A 618 43.80 20.97 4.30
CA LYS A 618 42.46 21.35 3.81
C LYS A 618 41.36 21.43 4.89
N PRO A 619 41.24 20.51 5.87
CA PRO A 619 40.25 20.62 6.94
C PRO A 619 40.40 21.88 7.81
N LEU A 620 41.63 22.43 7.88
CA LEU A 620 42.01 23.60 8.67
C LEU A 620 42.08 24.89 7.84
N ALA A 621 41.82 24.81 6.53
CA ALA A 621 41.71 26.00 5.69
C ALA A 621 40.62 26.92 6.24
N VAL A 622 40.96 28.20 6.39
CA VAL A 622 40.09 29.22 6.99
C VAL A 622 39.19 29.80 5.92
N VAL A 623 37.88 29.74 6.13
CA VAL A 623 36.84 30.28 5.23
C VAL A 623 36.00 31.27 6.03
N SER A 624 36.10 32.56 5.70
CA SER A 624 35.50 33.67 6.44
C SER A 624 35.85 33.64 7.93
N GLY A 625 37.13 33.46 8.25
CA GLY A 625 37.64 33.47 9.63
C GLY A 625 37.39 32.19 10.44
N VAL A 626 36.75 31.16 9.87
CA VAL A 626 36.44 29.89 10.57
C VAL A 626 37.12 28.72 9.85
N PRO A 627 37.81 27.79 10.56
CA PRO A 627 38.31 26.56 9.95
C PRO A 627 37.19 25.76 9.29
N SER A 628 37.42 25.21 8.09
CA SER A 628 36.41 24.48 7.31
C SER A 628 35.71 23.39 8.14
N ILE A 629 36.48 22.61 8.90
CA ILE A 629 35.91 21.52 9.70
C ILE A 629 34.94 22.00 10.79
N LEU A 630 35.25 23.13 11.42
CA LEU A 630 34.39 23.73 12.44
C LEU A 630 33.10 24.28 11.80
N ARG A 631 33.18 24.80 10.57
CA ARG A 631 31.99 25.22 9.82
C ARG A 631 31.08 24.05 9.48
N VAL A 632 31.65 22.93 9.01
CA VAL A 632 30.92 21.68 8.77
C VAL A 632 30.24 21.18 10.05
N LEU A 633 30.97 21.15 11.17
CA LEU A 633 30.43 20.73 12.46
C LEU A 633 29.24 21.58 12.91
N ARG A 634 29.33 22.91 12.74
CA ARG A 634 28.24 23.84 13.05
C ARG A 634 27.01 23.60 12.17
N SER A 635 27.20 23.41 10.86
CA SER A 635 26.10 23.07 9.95
C SER A 635 25.41 21.76 10.34
N VAL A 636 26.18 20.73 10.69
CA VAL A 636 25.65 19.44 11.15
C VAL A 636 24.82 19.62 12.43
N ARG A 637 25.35 20.30 13.45
CA ARG A 637 24.67 20.53 14.72
C ARG A 637 23.40 21.37 14.59
N ALA A 638 23.39 22.34 13.67
CA ALA A 638 22.21 23.16 13.41
C ALA A 638 21.13 22.43 12.60
N ALA A 639 21.42 21.28 11.99
CA ALA A 639 20.48 20.56 11.12
C ALA A 639 19.42 19.74 11.90
N THR A 640 19.74 19.27 13.10
CA THR A 640 18.83 18.46 13.93
C THR A 640 19.29 18.45 15.39
N SER A 641 18.35 18.34 16.32
CA SER A 641 18.62 18.21 17.76
C SER A 641 18.92 16.77 18.21
N ASN A 642 18.68 15.77 17.36
CA ASN A 642 18.81 14.35 17.69
C ASN A 642 20.14 13.75 17.18
N LEU A 643 21.27 14.26 17.68
CA LEU A 643 22.61 13.86 17.26
C LEU A 643 23.41 13.24 18.41
N ARG A 644 24.16 12.18 18.11
CA ARG A 644 25.31 11.76 18.92
C ARG A 644 26.50 12.69 18.73
N ALA A 645 27.43 12.66 19.68
CA ALA A 645 28.74 13.30 19.56
C ALA A 645 29.43 12.88 18.23
N PRO A 646 29.69 13.82 17.30
CA PRO A 646 30.24 13.51 15.98
C PRO A 646 31.57 12.76 16.04
N VAL A 647 31.73 11.74 15.20
CA VAL A 647 33.02 11.06 14.99
C VAL A 647 33.82 11.83 13.96
N VAL A 648 35.00 12.32 14.34
CA VAL A 648 35.93 13.03 13.46
C VAL A 648 37.08 12.10 13.12
N ILE A 649 37.18 11.72 11.84
CA ILE A 649 38.23 10.83 11.35
C ILE A 649 39.39 11.67 10.84
N VAL A 650 40.57 11.51 11.43
CA VAL A 650 41.78 12.28 11.11
C VAL A 650 42.89 11.35 10.64
N SER A 651 43.87 11.86 9.90
CA SER A 651 45.13 11.15 9.67
C SER A 651 46.15 11.56 10.73
N ALA A 652 47.23 10.80 10.87
CA ALA A 652 48.33 11.18 11.77
C ALA A 652 48.87 12.60 11.49
N GLU A 653 48.81 13.07 10.24
CA GLU A 653 49.22 14.44 9.86
C GLU A 653 48.21 15.50 10.30
N THR A 654 46.91 15.27 10.08
CA THR A 654 45.88 16.29 10.35
C THR A 654 45.45 16.32 11.81
N GLU A 655 45.65 15.23 12.56
CA GLU A 655 45.18 15.05 13.92
C GLU A 655 45.56 16.21 14.87
N PRO A 656 46.84 16.63 14.99
CA PRO A 656 47.19 17.64 15.99
C PRO A 656 46.52 18.99 15.74
N GLY A 657 46.40 19.39 14.46
CA GLY A 657 45.76 20.65 14.09
C GLY A 657 44.25 20.60 14.23
N VAL A 658 43.62 19.49 13.84
CA VAL A 658 42.16 19.31 13.95
C VAL A 658 41.72 19.22 15.40
N ARG A 659 42.46 18.52 16.26
CA ARG A 659 42.20 18.48 17.71
C ARG A 659 42.25 19.86 18.34
N ARG A 660 43.22 20.70 17.96
CA ARG A 660 43.29 22.11 18.41
C ARG A 660 42.11 22.94 17.92
N ALA A 661 41.71 22.77 16.66
CA ALA A 661 40.60 23.52 16.06
C ALA A 661 39.22 23.16 16.66
N LEU A 662 39.09 21.96 17.24
CA LEU A 662 37.86 21.44 17.84
C LEU A 662 37.99 21.20 19.35
N ALA A 663 38.92 21.88 20.04
CA ALA A 663 39.22 21.63 21.45
C ALA A 663 38.02 21.88 22.38
N ASP A 664 37.16 22.85 22.02
CA ASP A 664 35.96 23.23 22.77
C ASP A 664 34.69 22.52 22.28
N GLU A 665 34.81 21.55 21.39
CA GLU A 665 33.69 20.89 20.74
C GLU A 665 33.54 19.44 21.22
N ASP A 666 32.33 19.03 21.63
CA ASP A 666 32.04 17.62 21.95
C ASP A 666 32.08 16.72 20.69
N VAL A 667 33.24 16.12 20.43
CA VAL A 667 33.52 15.23 19.31
C VAL A 667 34.40 14.04 19.71
N VAL A 668 34.26 12.93 19.00
CA VAL A 668 35.06 11.73 19.20
C VAL A 668 36.06 11.58 18.06
N PHE A 669 37.34 11.42 18.38
CA PHE A 669 38.39 11.25 17.36
C PHE A 669 38.65 9.79 17.02
N VAL A 670 38.79 9.51 15.73
CA VAL A 670 39.25 8.24 15.17
C VAL A 670 40.43 8.53 14.24
N VAL A 671 41.53 7.80 14.38
CA VAL A 671 42.73 8.01 13.57
C VAL A 671 42.79 6.94 12.49
N GLN A 672 42.94 7.37 11.24
CA GLN A 672 43.36 6.52 10.13
C GLN A 672 44.89 6.53 10.09
N PRO A 673 45.57 5.39 10.36
CA PRO A 673 47.02 5.34 10.42
C PRO A 673 47.69 5.65 9.07
N GLU A 674 47.15 5.08 7.98
CA GLU A 674 47.66 5.24 6.63
C GLU A 674 46.54 5.73 5.70
N PRO A 675 46.81 6.69 4.79
CA PRO A 675 45.80 7.24 3.89
C PRO A 675 45.44 6.24 2.78
N ARG A 676 44.56 5.27 3.08
CA ARG A 676 44.14 4.20 2.16
C ARG A 676 42.76 4.47 1.53
N GLY A 677 42.42 5.74 1.35
CA GLY A 677 41.16 6.18 0.77
C GLY A 677 40.08 6.53 1.80
N THR A 678 39.03 7.20 1.33
CA THR A 678 37.93 7.69 2.18
C THR A 678 37.04 6.57 2.72
N GLY A 679 36.88 5.46 1.99
CA GLY A 679 36.14 4.30 2.48
C GLY A 679 36.83 3.61 3.64
N ASP A 680 38.16 3.46 3.54
CA ASP A 680 38.99 2.92 4.62
C ASP A 680 38.99 3.83 5.86
N ALA A 681 39.02 5.15 5.66
CA ALA A 681 38.91 6.12 6.74
C ALA A 681 37.60 5.92 7.53
N VAL A 682 36.46 5.83 6.83
CA VAL A 682 35.16 5.57 7.47
C VAL A 682 35.14 4.22 8.19
N LEU A 683 35.78 3.19 7.63
CA LEU A 683 35.84 1.86 8.24
C LEU A 683 36.55 1.86 9.62
N HIS A 684 37.50 2.77 9.87
CA HIS A 684 38.13 2.89 11.20
C HIS A 684 37.16 3.31 12.31
N ALA A 685 35.98 3.86 11.97
CA ALA A 685 34.94 4.15 12.94
C ALA A 685 34.11 2.91 13.36
N TYR A 686 34.32 1.75 12.70
CA TYR A 686 33.51 0.53 12.89
C TYR A 686 33.43 0.10 14.35
N GLU A 687 34.55 -0.05 15.05
CA GLU A 687 34.55 -0.56 16.43
C GLU A 687 33.70 0.27 17.40
N ARG A 688 33.61 1.59 17.15
CA ARG A 688 32.80 2.50 17.97
C ARG A 688 31.33 2.49 17.58
N MET A 689 31.04 2.23 16.31
CA MET A 689 29.71 2.39 15.73
C MET A 689 29.01 1.05 15.42
N LYS A 690 29.66 -0.11 15.58
CA LYS A 690 29.10 -1.43 15.23
C LYS A 690 27.77 -1.77 15.94
N ASP A 691 27.59 -1.29 17.17
CA ASP A 691 26.39 -1.53 17.95
C ASP A 691 25.29 -0.50 17.71
N PHE A 692 25.60 0.57 17.00
CA PHE A 692 24.62 1.58 16.62
C PHE A 692 23.67 1.04 15.54
N ARG A 693 22.39 1.35 15.71
CA ARG A 693 21.29 0.91 14.82
C ARG A 693 20.67 2.04 14.01
N GLY A 694 21.07 3.28 14.28
CA GLY A 694 20.55 4.47 13.61
C GLY A 694 21.24 4.77 12.28
N ARG A 695 21.12 6.01 11.82
CA ARG A 695 21.71 6.47 10.55
C ARG A 695 23.03 7.20 10.79
N ALA A 696 24.03 6.92 9.95
CA ALA A 696 25.27 7.65 9.88
C ALA A 696 25.16 8.81 8.89
N LEU A 697 25.48 10.03 9.32
CA LEU A 697 25.62 11.20 8.45
C LEU A 697 27.10 11.37 8.12
N VAL A 698 27.54 10.88 6.96
CA VAL A 698 28.95 10.97 6.53
C VAL A 698 29.14 12.25 5.73
N ILE A 699 30.05 13.12 6.14
CA ILE A 699 30.33 14.40 5.47
C ILE A 699 31.83 14.67 5.41
N TRP A 700 32.30 15.24 4.30
CA TRP A 700 33.70 15.62 4.18
C TRP A 700 33.98 16.93 4.93
N SER A 701 35.08 16.99 5.67
CA SER A 701 35.46 18.19 6.44
C SER A 701 35.76 19.42 5.57
N THR A 702 35.94 19.21 4.26
CA THR A 702 36.30 20.22 3.27
C THR A 702 35.09 20.75 2.49
N GLN A 703 33.87 20.55 2.99
CA GLN A 703 32.62 21.04 2.38
C GLN A 703 31.98 22.17 3.22
N PRO A 704 32.62 23.34 3.36
CA PRO A 704 32.19 24.41 4.27
C PRO A 704 30.92 25.14 3.83
N VAL A 705 30.48 24.96 2.57
CA VAL A 705 29.33 25.66 1.98
C VAL A 705 28.01 24.94 2.28
N ILE A 706 28.03 23.64 2.61
CA ILE A 706 26.83 22.86 2.92
C ILE A 706 26.09 23.47 4.11
N ARG A 707 24.80 23.77 3.91
CA ARG A 707 23.95 24.42 4.90
C ARG A 707 23.25 23.41 5.81
N ALA A 708 22.96 23.85 7.03
CA ALA A 708 22.16 23.09 8.00
C ALA A 708 20.80 22.64 7.43
N ARG A 709 20.11 23.55 6.72
CA ARG A 709 18.82 23.22 6.08
C ARG A 709 18.92 22.11 5.03
N THR A 710 20.01 22.07 4.27
CA THR A 710 20.24 21.03 3.25
C THR A 710 20.47 19.67 3.89
N ILE A 711 21.19 19.64 5.02
CA ILE A 711 21.35 18.42 5.82
C ILE A 711 20.01 17.99 6.42
N ALA A 712 19.21 18.91 6.97
CA ALA A 712 17.90 18.61 7.52
C ALA A 712 16.96 17.99 6.48
N ARG A 713 16.92 18.54 5.26
CA ARG A 713 16.18 17.97 4.12
C ARG A 713 16.64 16.56 3.76
N ALA A 714 17.94 16.30 3.76
CA ALA A 714 18.48 14.96 3.49
C ALA A 714 18.09 13.95 4.58
N LEU A 715 18.07 14.36 5.85
CA LEU A 715 17.62 13.52 6.97
C LEU A 715 16.12 13.23 6.88
N LYS A 716 15.31 14.23 6.52
CA LYS A 716 13.88 14.04 6.24
C LYS A 716 13.65 13.07 5.08
N LEU A 717 14.41 13.21 4.00
CA LEU A 717 14.36 12.30 2.86
C LEU A 717 14.74 10.87 3.27
N ALA A 718 15.75 10.71 4.12
CA ALA A 718 16.15 9.41 4.67
C ALA A 718 15.12 8.80 5.63
N ALA A 719 14.31 9.62 6.31
CA ALA A 719 13.19 9.14 7.09
C ALA A 719 12.00 8.74 6.19
N LEU A 720 11.74 9.51 5.13
CA LEU A 720 10.63 9.26 4.19
C LEU A 720 10.85 8.02 3.31
N PHE A 721 12.11 7.71 3.03
CA PHE A 721 12.54 6.56 2.23
C PHE A 721 13.41 5.64 3.10
N ASP A 722 12.82 5.10 4.16
CA ASP A 722 13.57 4.36 5.17
C ASP A 722 14.11 3.01 4.66
N GLU A 723 13.49 2.47 3.62
CA GLU A 723 13.88 1.27 2.89
C GLU A 723 15.21 1.40 2.14
N HIS A 724 15.67 2.64 1.91
CA HIS A 724 16.94 2.90 1.25
C HIS A 724 18.08 2.95 2.28
N GLU A 725 19.08 2.10 2.03
CA GLU A 725 20.29 2.00 2.85
C GLU A 725 21.18 3.24 2.74
N MET A 726 21.08 3.98 1.63
CA MET A 726 21.86 5.17 1.36
C MET A 726 21.02 6.25 0.67
N VAL A 727 21.01 7.45 1.25
CA VAL A 727 20.47 8.66 0.64
C VAL A 727 21.61 9.57 0.21
N VAL A 728 21.58 9.98 -1.05
CA VAL A 728 22.59 10.79 -1.72
C VAL A 728 21.96 12.11 -2.18
N PRO A 729 22.15 13.20 -1.41
CA PRO A 729 21.76 14.53 -1.84
C PRO A 729 22.60 14.96 -3.05
N THR A 730 21.95 15.19 -4.18
CA THR A 730 22.62 15.49 -5.45
C THR A 730 22.30 16.88 -5.97
N ALA A 731 23.12 17.33 -6.91
CA ALA A 731 22.91 18.55 -7.68
C ALA A 731 23.18 18.26 -9.16
N LEU A 732 22.46 18.96 -10.05
CA LEU A 732 22.73 18.95 -11.48
C LEU A 732 23.72 20.06 -11.81
N LYS A 733 24.81 19.74 -12.52
CA LYS A 733 25.83 20.72 -12.90
C LYS A 733 26.50 20.39 -14.23
N GLU A 734 27.16 21.41 -14.79
CA GLU A 734 28.07 21.22 -15.91
C GLU A 734 29.28 20.39 -15.49
N ARG A 735 29.68 19.43 -16.33
CA ARG A 735 30.86 18.58 -16.16
C ARG A 735 30.98 17.96 -14.75
N PRO A 736 30.04 17.09 -14.34
CA PRO A 736 30.09 16.46 -13.02
C PRO A 736 31.35 15.61 -12.85
N TYR A 737 32.00 15.77 -11.70
CA TYR A 737 33.22 15.05 -11.33
C TYR A 737 32.97 13.55 -11.13
N ALA A 738 31.85 13.20 -10.47
CA ALA A 738 31.43 11.82 -10.24
C ALA A 738 29.94 11.72 -10.62
N PRO A 739 29.63 11.48 -11.92
CA PRO A 739 28.26 11.40 -12.38
C PRO A 739 27.52 10.23 -11.73
N ILE A 740 26.32 10.51 -11.24
CA ILE A 740 25.33 9.52 -10.84
C ILE A 740 24.59 9.09 -12.11
N MET A 741 24.57 7.78 -12.36
CA MET A 741 23.89 7.18 -13.51
C MET A 741 22.53 6.65 -13.08
N ARG A 742 21.52 6.85 -13.92
CA ARG A 742 20.16 6.34 -13.70
C ARG A 742 19.74 5.36 -14.80
N ASP A 743 18.91 4.39 -14.45
CA ASP A 743 18.26 3.49 -15.42
C ASP A 743 17.05 4.18 -16.09
N ALA A 744 16.36 3.46 -16.99
CA ALA A 744 15.18 3.98 -17.69
C ALA A 744 13.99 4.32 -16.76
N ALA A 745 13.96 3.77 -15.55
CA ALA A 745 12.98 4.08 -14.52
C ALA A 745 13.44 5.23 -13.60
N GLY A 746 14.59 5.84 -13.88
CA GLY A 746 15.16 6.92 -13.08
C GLY A 746 15.84 6.45 -11.78
N ARG A 747 16.04 5.15 -11.57
CA ARG A 747 16.71 4.63 -10.36
C ARG A 747 18.22 4.70 -10.52
N VAL A 748 18.93 4.93 -9.41
CA VAL A 748 20.40 4.94 -9.43
C VAL A 748 20.91 3.56 -9.85
N SER A 749 21.67 3.51 -10.95
CA SER A 749 22.24 2.27 -11.48
C SER A 749 23.72 2.13 -11.13
N ALA A 750 24.45 3.25 -11.14
CA ALA A 750 25.87 3.28 -10.81
C ALA A 750 26.34 4.71 -10.46
N ALA A 751 27.54 4.81 -9.90
CA ALA A 751 28.34 6.03 -9.85
C ALA A 751 29.72 5.76 -10.44
N ARG A 752 30.21 6.67 -11.31
CA ARG A 752 31.53 6.55 -11.94
C ARG A 752 32.44 7.70 -11.56
N GLU A 753 33.74 7.42 -11.43
CA GLU A 753 34.75 8.44 -11.14
C GLU A 753 35.54 8.83 -12.40
N THR A 754 35.18 9.97 -13.00
CA THR A 754 35.68 10.39 -14.32
C THR A 754 37.19 10.58 -14.41
N HIS A 755 37.86 10.83 -13.28
CA HIS A 755 39.32 11.04 -13.24
C HIS A 755 40.15 9.77 -13.10
N ILE A 756 39.55 8.66 -12.66
CA ILE A 756 40.25 7.38 -12.45
C ILE A 756 40.04 6.45 -13.65
N GLU A 757 38.86 6.47 -14.27
CA GLU A 757 38.50 5.54 -15.35
C GLU A 757 38.86 6.03 -16.76
N LYS A 758 39.49 7.22 -16.92
CA LYS A 758 39.72 7.90 -18.22
C LYS A 758 38.45 8.03 -19.08
N ALA A 759 37.26 7.98 -18.48
CA ALA A 759 35.98 8.11 -19.16
C ALA A 759 35.65 9.59 -19.42
N THR A 760 35.04 9.90 -20.57
CA THR A 760 34.61 11.26 -20.92
C THR A 760 33.57 11.75 -19.92
N ALA A 761 33.87 12.81 -19.17
CA ALA A 761 32.90 13.43 -18.28
C ALA A 761 31.76 14.00 -19.14
N PRO A 762 30.48 13.72 -18.80
CA PRO A 762 29.36 14.27 -19.56
C PRO A 762 29.36 15.80 -19.43
N ASP A 763 28.93 16.53 -20.47
CA ASP A 763 28.91 18.00 -20.42
C ASP A 763 27.97 18.54 -19.33
N PHE A 764 26.92 17.79 -18.99
CA PHE A 764 25.98 18.11 -17.92
C PHE A 764 25.46 16.83 -17.29
N GLY A 765 25.39 16.78 -15.96
CA GLY A 765 24.85 15.62 -15.25
C GLY A 765 24.74 15.79 -13.74
N GLU A 766 24.21 14.77 -13.10
CA GLU A 766 23.94 14.72 -11.67
C GLU A 766 25.19 14.30 -10.90
N THR A 767 25.50 15.00 -9.81
CA THR A 767 26.65 14.70 -8.95
C THR A 767 26.21 14.67 -7.49
N ASN A 768 26.91 13.89 -6.66
CA ASN A 768 26.81 14.04 -5.21
C ASN A 768 27.48 15.35 -4.73
N ASN A 769 27.07 15.84 -3.56
CA ASN A 769 27.58 17.09 -2.94
C ASN A 769 28.52 16.86 -1.75
N GLY A 770 28.94 15.63 -1.50
CA GLY A 770 29.95 15.34 -0.48
C GLY A 770 29.46 15.15 0.94
N PHE A 771 28.18 14.87 1.07
CA PHE A 771 27.62 14.30 2.29
C PHE A 771 26.54 13.29 1.95
N PHE A 772 26.32 12.34 2.85
CA PHE A 772 25.53 11.14 2.63
C PHE A 772 24.85 10.73 3.93
N VAL A 773 23.65 10.17 3.84
CA VAL A 773 22.96 9.58 4.99
C VAL A 773 22.82 8.09 4.75
N LEU A 774 23.40 7.26 5.61
CA LEU A 774 23.43 5.81 5.44
C LEU A 774 22.87 5.08 6.65
N ASN A 775 22.25 3.93 6.44
CA ASN A 775 22.02 2.96 7.50
C ASN A 775 23.39 2.47 8.02
N ASN A 776 23.62 2.62 9.33
CA ASN A 776 24.92 2.33 9.92
C ASN A 776 25.36 0.87 9.72
N ARG A 777 24.45 -0.09 9.91
CA ARG A 777 24.76 -1.52 9.76
C ARG A 777 25.04 -1.86 8.30
N ALA A 778 24.24 -1.35 7.37
CA ALA A 778 24.44 -1.60 5.95
C ALA A 778 25.76 -0.98 5.45
N MET A 779 26.08 0.25 5.89
CA MET A 779 27.34 0.93 5.56
C MET A 779 28.55 0.11 5.99
N PHE A 780 28.61 -0.31 7.26
CA PHE A 780 29.75 -1.08 7.74
C PHE A 780 29.79 -2.50 7.19
N GLY A 781 28.63 -3.15 6.99
CA GLY A 781 28.56 -4.43 6.31
C GLY A 781 29.16 -4.37 4.90
N ALA A 782 28.80 -3.34 4.13
CA ALA A 782 29.35 -3.10 2.81
C ALA A 782 30.86 -2.82 2.84
N LEU A 783 31.33 -1.94 3.74
CA LEU A 783 32.76 -1.61 3.84
C LEU A 783 33.62 -2.80 4.27
N LEU A 784 33.13 -3.64 5.19
CA LEU A 784 33.83 -4.85 5.61
C LEU A 784 33.93 -5.87 4.48
N GLU A 785 32.84 -6.06 3.74
CA GLU A 785 32.82 -6.96 2.58
C GLU A 785 33.76 -6.44 1.48
N LEU A 786 33.71 -5.14 1.15
CA LEU A 786 34.61 -4.53 0.18
C LEU A 786 36.07 -4.65 0.61
N ARG A 787 36.38 -4.48 1.90
CA ARG A 787 37.72 -4.72 2.43
C ARG A 787 38.14 -6.17 2.27
N GLN A 788 37.27 -7.12 2.60
CA GLN A 788 37.58 -8.54 2.44
C GLN A 788 37.90 -8.91 0.98
N HIS A 789 37.22 -8.29 0.02
CA HIS A 789 37.42 -8.58 -1.41
C HIS A 789 38.63 -7.88 -2.02
N HIS A 790 38.92 -6.65 -1.61
CA HIS A 790 39.94 -5.82 -2.27
C HIS A 790 41.22 -5.65 -1.47
N TRP A 791 41.29 -6.01 -0.19
CA TRP A 791 42.50 -5.79 0.61
C TRP A 791 43.61 -6.80 0.27
N ILE A 792 44.79 -6.29 -0.06
CA ILE A 792 46.00 -7.09 -0.29
C ILE A 792 46.85 -7.01 0.98
N GLU A 793 46.80 -8.06 1.80
CA GLU A 793 47.49 -8.11 3.09
C GLU A 793 49.00 -7.89 2.97
N SER A 794 49.65 -8.46 1.93
CA SER A 794 51.09 -8.36 1.72
C SER A 794 51.57 -6.96 1.34
N GLU A 795 50.70 -6.14 0.75
CA GLU A 795 51.04 -4.80 0.25
C GLU A 795 50.42 -3.68 1.10
N HIS A 796 49.60 -4.05 2.10
CA HIS A 796 48.82 -3.16 2.94
C HIS A 796 48.04 -2.11 2.11
N CYS A 797 47.46 -2.52 0.98
CA CYS A 797 46.74 -1.64 0.07
C CYS A 797 45.49 -2.33 -0.50
N TYR A 798 44.64 -1.57 -1.20
CA TYR A 798 43.49 -2.13 -1.91
C TYR A 798 43.84 -2.42 -3.38
N ASP A 799 43.38 -3.56 -3.90
CA ASP A 799 43.39 -3.92 -5.33
C ASP A 799 42.40 -3.05 -6.12
N ARG A 800 42.69 -1.74 -6.14
CA ARG A 800 41.92 -0.67 -6.76
C ARG A 800 42.88 0.39 -7.28
N PRO A 801 42.46 1.23 -8.23
CA PRO A 801 43.29 2.31 -8.72
C PRO A 801 43.80 3.21 -7.59
N GLY A 802 45.13 3.39 -7.52
CA GLY A 802 45.77 4.20 -6.48
C GLY A 802 45.97 3.50 -5.13
N GLY A 803 45.58 2.23 -4.98
CA GLY A 803 45.74 1.49 -3.72
C GLY A 803 44.74 1.89 -2.62
N GLU A 804 43.66 2.59 -2.99
CA GLU A 804 42.70 3.24 -2.09
C GLU A 804 41.29 2.63 -2.21
N LEU A 805 40.55 2.56 -1.09
CA LEU A 805 39.12 2.26 -1.09
C LEU A 805 38.30 3.55 -1.22
N GLY A 806 37.61 3.71 -2.34
CA GLY A 806 36.80 4.89 -2.65
C GLY A 806 35.49 4.98 -1.86
N PHE A 807 35.06 6.22 -1.55
CA PHE A 807 33.76 6.54 -0.95
C PHE A 807 33.28 7.89 -1.51
N PRO A 808 32.00 8.03 -1.93
CA PRO A 808 30.88 7.11 -1.77
C PRO A 808 30.70 6.09 -2.90
N ASN A 809 31.41 6.23 -4.02
CA ASN A 809 31.01 5.60 -5.28
C ASN A 809 31.01 4.07 -5.21
N GLU A 810 31.96 3.46 -4.48
CA GLU A 810 31.98 2.01 -4.26
C GLU A 810 30.75 1.53 -3.51
N LEU A 811 30.29 2.26 -2.49
CA LEU A 811 29.07 1.91 -1.76
C LEU A 811 27.83 2.08 -2.63
N ILE A 812 27.78 3.12 -3.46
CA ILE A 812 26.68 3.29 -4.41
C ILE A 812 26.62 2.07 -5.32
N ASN A 813 27.74 1.69 -5.95
CA ASN A 813 27.81 0.54 -6.86
C ASN A 813 27.51 -0.80 -6.14
N TYR A 814 27.98 -0.95 -4.90
CA TYR A 814 27.71 -2.11 -4.07
C TYR A 814 26.21 -2.29 -3.78
N PHE A 815 25.52 -1.21 -3.40
CA PHE A 815 24.09 -1.25 -3.08
C PHE A 815 23.22 -1.36 -4.34
N THR A 816 23.58 -0.72 -5.45
CA THR A 816 22.81 -0.83 -6.69
C THR A 816 22.92 -2.22 -7.31
N GLY A 817 24.11 -2.85 -7.27
CA GLY A 817 24.34 -4.22 -7.74
C GLY A 817 23.49 -5.29 -7.04
N ARG A 818 22.91 -4.98 -5.87
CA ARG A 818 22.06 -5.89 -5.08
C ARG A 818 20.56 -5.62 -5.18
N GLY A 819 20.11 -4.70 -6.04
CA GLY A 819 18.68 -4.52 -6.32
C GLY A 819 18.01 -3.26 -5.75
N SER A 820 18.75 -2.15 -5.60
CA SER A 820 18.30 -0.80 -5.15
C SER A 820 18.35 -0.58 -3.63
N GLY A 821 19.52 -0.17 -3.13
CA GLY A 821 19.71 0.38 -1.78
C GLY A 821 20.08 1.88 -1.75
N VAL A 822 19.97 2.60 -2.88
CA VAL A 822 20.45 4.00 -3.02
C VAL A 822 19.37 4.92 -3.57
N LEU A 823 19.04 5.97 -2.83
CA LEU A 823 18.18 7.07 -3.27
C LEU A 823 19.02 8.33 -3.52
N ALA A 824 19.13 8.75 -4.77
CA ALA A 824 19.70 10.06 -5.12
C ALA A 824 18.57 11.06 -5.40
N CYS A 825 18.68 12.31 -4.90
CA CYS A 825 17.66 13.33 -5.10
C CYS A 825 18.26 14.73 -5.36
N PRO A 826 17.96 15.37 -6.52
CA PRO A 826 18.64 16.58 -7.00
C PRO A 826 18.05 17.88 -6.42
N PHE A 827 17.91 17.98 -5.10
CA PHE A 827 17.37 19.17 -4.43
C PHE A 827 18.43 20.18 -3.95
N VAL A 828 19.72 19.81 -4.00
CA VAL A 828 20.81 20.60 -3.43
C VAL A 828 21.20 21.75 -4.36
N ASP A 829 21.59 22.88 -3.77
CA ASP A 829 22.20 23.95 -4.56
C ASP A 829 23.59 23.55 -5.07
N PRO A 830 23.88 23.61 -6.38
CA PRO A 830 25.20 23.24 -6.91
C PRO A 830 26.37 23.98 -6.24
N ARG A 831 26.14 25.21 -5.73
CA ARG A 831 27.14 25.98 -4.98
C ARG A 831 27.54 25.32 -3.66
N GLU A 832 26.63 24.60 -3.02
CA GLU A 832 26.89 23.89 -1.75
C GLU A 832 27.85 22.72 -1.90
N GLY A 833 27.99 22.17 -3.12
CA GLY A 833 28.97 21.12 -3.42
C GLY A 833 30.42 21.62 -3.58
N GLN A 834 30.66 22.94 -3.46
CA GLN A 834 31.99 23.52 -3.56
C GLN A 834 32.84 23.15 -2.33
N GLY A 835 33.84 22.30 -2.56
CA GLY A 835 34.81 21.92 -1.55
C GLY A 835 36.17 22.59 -1.73
N ILE A 836 37.04 22.47 -0.73
CA ILE A 836 38.38 23.09 -0.75
C ILE A 836 39.41 22.13 -1.40
N LYS A 837 39.97 22.50 -2.56
CA LYS A 837 41.09 21.79 -3.19
C LYS A 837 42.34 22.66 -3.35
N THR A 838 42.15 23.95 -3.61
CA THR A 838 43.16 24.97 -3.93
C THR A 838 42.86 26.28 -3.19
N LEU A 839 43.79 27.25 -3.20
CA LEU A 839 43.56 28.59 -2.62
C LEU A 839 42.36 29.31 -3.25
N VAL A 840 42.16 29.16 -4.56
CA VAL A 840 41.04 29.79 -5.29
C VAL A 840 39.69 29.25 -4.80
N ASP A 841 39.64 28.01 -4.33
CA ASP A 841 38.41 27.43 -3.80
C ASP A 841 37.98 28.07 -2.48
N ILE A 842 38.90 28.62 -1.67
CA ILE A 842 38.55 29.34 -0.44
C ILE A 842 37.73 30.57 -0.78
N ALA A 843 38.22 31.42 -1.68
CA ALA A 843 37.51 32.63 -2.12
C ALA A 843 36.13 32.29 -2.72
N ARG A 844 36.03 31.19 -3.49
CA ARG A 844 34.74 30.70 -4.01
C ARG A 844 33.79 30.25 -2.91
N CYS A 845 34.29 29.53 -1.91
CA CYS A 845 33.48 29.13 -0.75
C CYS A 845 32.92 30.37 -0.02
N GLU A 846 33.76 31.38 0.23
CA GLU A 846 33.36 32.62 0.89
C GLU A 846 32.28 33.37 0.10
N GLN A 847 32.47 33.50 -1.21
CA GLN A 847 31.49 34.10 -2.11
C GLN A 847 30.15 33.36 -2.04
N PHE A 848 30.15 32.04 -2.26
CA PHE A 848 28.92 31.25 -2.26
C PHE A 848 28.21 31.23 -0.91
N ILE A 849 28.96 31.21 0.19
CA ILE A 849 28.38 31.32 1.53
C ILE A 849 27.65 32.66 1.70
N SER A 850 28.21 33.77 1.20
CA SER A 850 27.54 35.08 1.27
C SER A 850 26.29 35.10 0.41
N GLU A 851 26.39 34.71 -0.87
CA GLU A 851 25.25 34.69 -1.79
C GLU A 851 24.09 33.84 -1.27
N LEU A 852 24.40 32.64 -0.78
CA LEU A 852 23.39 31.71 -0.26
C LEU A 852 22.71 32.23 1.02
N ARG A 853 23.40 33.07 1.81
CA ARG A 853 22.84 33.71 3.01
C ARG A 853 21.95 34.89 2.64
N ASP A 854 22.37 35.70 1.67
CA ASP A 854 21.62 36.88 1.24
C ASP A 854 20.32 36.48 0.50
N GLU A 855 20.28 35.30 -0.13
CA GLU A 855 19.06 34.68 -0.68
C GLU A 855 18.12 34.08 0.39
N GLU A 856 18.55 33.98 1.65
CA GLU A 856 17.77 33.43 2.76
C GLU A 856 17.09 34.49 3.64
N THR A 857 17.63 35.72 3.64
CA THR A 857 17.08 36.92 4.28
C THR A 857 16.10 37.64 3.35
#